data_AF-A0A4U7BL14-F1
#
_entry.id   AF-A0A4U7BL14-F1
#
_cell.length_a   1.000
_cell.length_b   1.000
_cell.length_c   1.000
_cell.angle_alpha   90.00
_cell.angle_beta   90.00
_cell.angle_gamma   90.00
#
_symmetry.space_group_name_H-M   'P 1'
#
loop_
_entity.id
_entity.type
_entity.pdbx_description
1 polymer ?
#
loop_
_entity_poly.entity_id
_entity_poly.type
_entity_poly.pdbx_seq_one_letter_code
_entity_poly.pdbx_strand_id
1 'polypeptide(L)'
;MADILVLSDLLSKVEKDSRKNVKRICFGQKDNTIKIKDINNKEIKKFDLPQILRLHIDGIDGDVFLNLEVVEFQGCKFDKVRFENYKDESQNVFLNADSSKDFDSLSSIKNPKYPLLKFDNCKFENIEVENAKLSSENFKIDKAFKIDSIKKQFHYKLKLNKCEFLRSIELDHIDFHENIEINASTFKEQVKFFNTKFEGEFTVFGINKETIFEKDFILLIAVFEKKVKIENTVFKGDKKSLDLVDVDFKDSFILDQNVKFERKVEFSGKFNEVAFSGVFEESLSLTKCKFEKNLQFVKAVFNGGFVFNWSSSKEKKEFNQKITFKKVEFNKHFSMYKCLFKEKVCFEDVNFKEKLKFNETEFKQKVEFKNITFEKEFEISKDTFTQDELIFEKVNFNLFKCDDKEFFKKELKFKNCEFQQIHEFKDLTFNKISFNTCRFNDNVYFNNAIFKDYADFHESQFEKVAGFYGASFDKVPNFSACVFKELSAVNLIGVDIDEINFDAIRVYIDKCHGIDKTFNDKKGAYNNDDKKVKQLELEFKIKYAQNAKDSFRVLKNVLIEQNNLLEAQNWHKLELYAKEIEIETKLEKYDNSILKKYDGIVKETVKEVKYCKKYYKFNFIDFVWRLVKIILKLSSTALAWMIAMATLVLPLIIVFLLICVEYSVMKIIKALTFILKSLMPLSIDKFVIFWKGYFRICTFKISKLGKNMRDFTLFFDKILLQIYRNTSDHHTNFIKILNFTTMIIAIYWLANFLLSYYMNFLTKIDQDYLISALFISFSLPILFIIQNIKKVTTEYFFIILFLFLAFFMVLATIILISNILVNIVIVTYILMICIFYGLFIIKVNIIVFIVRLFAYMGIFMVITTKPQLINPLFGIFQTENLVQSKFEKQLNEFSPQVLLELAQFLQNSSNINLLPQDKNASFEELNAFKHFIKDSKDKLKPKVEEDKNDKAKNDKKEGYIAGFNELQEAIHYDEMMENIIRSTSVLYSIILLLCLYSLAKTARKNSIVPS
;
A
#
# COMPACT_ATOMS: atom_id res chain seq x y z
N MET A 1 -92.80 5.77 4.88
CA MET A 1 -91.83 5.17 5.82
C MET A 1 -90.71 4.62 4.94
N ALA A 2 -89.54 5.25 4.93
CA ALA A 2 -88.39 4.68 4.21
C ALA A 2 -87.82 3.56 5.08
N ASP A 3 -87.62 2.37 4.51
CA ASP A 3 -87.16 1.17 5.22
C ASP A 3 -85.77 1.42 5.84
N ILE A 4 -85.73 1.65 7.16
CA ILE A 4 -84.48 1.62 7.93
C ILE A 4 -84.11 0.15 8.10
N LEU A 5 -82.94 -0.24 7.60
CA LEU A 5 -82.42 -1.59 7.74
C LEU A 5 -81.45 -1.62 8.94
N VAL A 6 -81.93 -2.15 10.07
CA VAL A 6 -81.06 -2.43 11.23
C VAL A 6 -80.39 -3.79 11.02
N LEU A 7 -79.08 -3.87 11.28
CA LEU A 7 -78.30 -5.09 11.02
C LEU A 7 -78.79 -6.28 11.86
N SER A 8 -79.32 -6.02 13.06
CA SER A 8 -79.94 -7.03 13.94
C SER A 8 -81.21 -7.64 13.34
N ASP A 9 -82.05 -6.84 12.68
CA ASP A 9 -83.25 -7.30 11.97
C ASP A 9 -82.90 -8.14 10.73
N LEU A 10 -81.77 -7.84 10.08
CA LEU A 10 -81.28 -8.65 8.97
C LEU A 10 -80.78 -10.01 9.47
N LEU A 11 -80.04 -10.02 10.58
CA LEU A 11 -79.47 -11.24 11.18
C LEU A 11 -80.52 -12.12 11.87
N SER A 12 -81.60 -11.55 12.39
CA SER A 12 -82.73 -12.31 12.95
C SER A 12 -83.38 -13.21 11.89
N LYS A 13 -83.29 -12.85 10.61
CA LYS A 13 -83.78 -13.64 9.46
C LYS A 13 -82.86 -14.81 9.08
N VAL A 14 -81.71 -14.99 9.72
CA VAL A 14 -80.82 -16.16 9.56
C VAL A 14 -81.20 -17.23 10.60
N GLU A 15 -81.19 -18.51 10.21
CA GLU A 15 -81.49 -19.64 11.11
C GLU A 15 -80.58 -19.64 12.34
N LYS A 16 -81.16 -19.88 13.53
CA LYS A 16 -80.48 -19.74 14.84
C LYS A 16 -79.15 -20.51 14.91
N ASP A 17 -79.10 -21.72 14.36
CA ASP A 17 -77.89 -22.57 14.36
C ASP A 17 -76.81 -22.07 13.39
N SER A 18 -77.19 -21.38 12.32
CA SER A 18 -76.28 -20.80 11.32
C SER A 18 -75.73 -19.43 11.73
N ARG A 19 -76.35 -18.74 12.69
CA ARG A 19 -75.91 -17.39 13.14
C ARG A 19 -74.50 -17.37 13.71
N LYS A 20 -74.08 -18.44 14.41
CA LYS A 20 -72.71 -18.56 14.97
C LYS A 20 -71.62 -18.63 13.90
N ASN A 21 -71.98 -19.03 12.68
CA ASN A 21 -71.05 -19.16 11.56
C ASN A 21 -70.94 -17.88 10.72
N VAL A 22 -71.72 -16.83 11.03
CA VAL A 22 -71.69 -15.57 10.29
C VAL A 22 -70.39 -14.83 10.59
N LYS A 23 -69.54 -14.69 9.57
CA LYS A 23 -68.26 -13.97 9.67
C LYS A 23 -68.21 -12.70 8.83
N ARG A 24 -68.97 -12.64 7.74
CA ARG A 24 -68.90 -11.54 6.78
C ARG A 24 -70.27 -11.14 6.26
N ILE A 25 -70.51 -9.84 6.13
CA ILE A 25 -71.70 -9.28 5.49
C ILE A 25 -71.23 -8.39 4.33
N CYS A 26 -71.73 -8.65 3.13
CA CYS A 26 -71.39 -7.91 1.91
C CYS A 26 -72.62 -7.20 1.34
N PHE A 27 -72.57 -5.88 1.24
CA PHE A 27 -73.55 -5.04 0.57
C PHE A 27 -73.07 -4.74 -0.85
N GLY A 28 -73.74 -5.27 -1.87
CA GLY A 28 -73.35 -5.08 -3.28
C GLY A 28 -74.39 -4.27 -4.04
N GLN A 29 -74.04 -3.04 -4.46
CA GLN A 29 -74.94 -2.20 -5.26
C GLN A 29 -75.02 -2.67 -6.72
N LYS A 30 -73.95 -3.25 -7.28
CA LYS A 30 -73.94 -3.81 -8.65
C LYS A 30 -74.84 -5.03 -8.82
N ASP A 31 -74.85 -5.91 -7.82
CA ASP A 31 -75.66 -7.13 -7.82
C ASP A 31 -77.01 -6.93 -7.09
N ASN A 32 -77.31 -5.67 -6.70
CA ASN A 32 -78.44 -5.22 -5.90
C ASN A 32 -78.82 -6.15 -4.72
N THR A 33 -77.83 -6.72 -4.02
CA THR A 33 -78.04 -7.77 -3.02
C THR A 33 -77.16 -7.62 -1.78
N ILE A 34 -77.65 -8.14 -0.65
CA ILE A 34 -76.91 -8.30 0.61
C ILE A 34 -76.60 -9.79 0.78
N LYS A 35 -75.31 -10.14 0.93
CA LYS A 35 -74.85 -11.53 1.08
C LYS A 35 -74.24 -11.72 2.46
N ILE A 36 -74.74 -12.69 3.21
CA ILE A 36 -74.20 -13.13 4.50
C ILE A 36 -73.35 -14.37 4.25
N LYS A 37 -72.12 -14.40 4.75
CA LYS A 37 -71.12 -15.44 4.46
C LYS A 37 -70.43 -15.98 5.70
N ASP A 38 -69.96 -17.22 5.59
CA ASP A 38 -69.15 -17.90 6.60
C ASP A 38 -67.64 -17.61 6.48
N ILE A 39 -66.84 -18.27 7.31
CA ILE A 39 -65.37 -18.15 7.32
C ILE A 39 -64.70 -18.63 6.02
N ASN A 40 -65.34 -19.55 5.28
CA ASN A 40 -64.86 -20.06 3.99
C ASN A 40 -65.38 -19.21 2.81
N ASN A 41 -65.98 -18.05 3.11
CA ASN A 41 -66.58 -17.14 2.14
C ASN A 41 -67.77 -17.77 1.38
N LYS A 42 -68.34 -18.86 1.91
CA LYS A 42 -69.53 -19.52 1.37
C LYS A 42 -70.77 -18.72 1.78
N GLU A 43 -71.68 -18.53 0.83
CA GLU A 43 -72.93 -17.82 1.06
C GLU A 43 -73.84 -18.63 1.99
N ILE A 44 -74.20 -18.04 3.14
CA ILE A 44 -75.18 -18.58 4.09
C ILE A 44 -76.58 -18.15 3.65
N LYS A 45 -76.74 -16.86 3.31
CA LYS A 45 -78.03 -16.28 2.92
C LYS A 45 -77.84 -15.02 2.07
N LYS A 46 -78.84 -14.76 1.21
CA LYS A 46 -78.88 -13.61 0.31
C LYS A 46 -80.23 -12.89 0.43
N PHE A 47 -80.18 -11.56 0.38
CA PHE A 47 -81.34 -10.67 0.40
C PHE A 47 -81.22 -9.64 -0.72
N ASP A 48 -82.34 -9.06 -1.15
CA ASP A 48 -82.34 -7.92 -2.06
C ASP A 48 -81.98 -6.63 -1.31
N LEU A 49 -81.22 -5.75 -1.96
CA LEU A 49 -80.83 -4.45 -1.40
C LEU A 49 -82.01 -3.46 -1.54
N PRO A 50 -82.38 -2.73 -0.47
CA PRO A 50 -83.45 -1.73 -0.55
C PRO A 50 -83.08 -0.54 -1.45
N GLN A 51 -84.09 0.14 -2.01
CA GLN A 51 -83.88 1.33 -2.88
C GLN A 51 -83.16 2.48 -2.17
N ILE A 52 -83.43 2.65 -0.87
CA ILE A 52 -82.74 3.62 -0.01
C ILE A 52 -82.10 2.80 1.12
N LEU A 53 -80.77 2.74 1.13
CA LEU A 53 -80.03 2.03 2.17
C LEU A 53 -79.77 2.98 3.34
N ARG A 54 -80.57 2.85 4.41
CA ARG A 54 -80.29 3.41 5.74
C ARG A 54 -79.86 2.29 6.64
N LEU A 55 -78.57 2.23 6.98
CA LEU A 55 -78.01 1.16 7.78
C LEU A 55 -77.61 1.68 9.17
N HIS A 56 -78.03 0.95 10.20
CA HIS A 56 -77.54 1.10 11.56
C HIS A 56 -76.80 -0.19 11.96
N ILE A 57 -75.53 -0.05 12.35
CA ILE A 57 -74.61 -1.17 12.58
C ILE A 57 -74.67 -1.72 14.03
N ASP A 58 -75.50 -1.16 14.93
CA ASP A 58 -75.55 -1.61 16.35
C ASP A 58 -76.96 -2.04 16.81
N GLY A 59 -77.03 -2.87 17.84
CA GLY A 59 -78.26 -3.48 18.37
C GLY A 59 -78.45 -4.98 18.07
N ILE A 60 -77.36 -5.70 17.78
CA ILE A 60 -77.36 -7.15 17.47
C ILE A 60 -77.22 -7.97 18.77
N ASP A 61 -77.97 -9.08 18.86
CA ASP A 61 -77.85 -10.10 19.90
C ASP A 61 -76.37 -10.43 20.19
N GLY A 62 -75.93 -10.29 21.45
CA GLY A 62 -74.50 -10.21 21.83
C GLY A 62 -73.62 -11.36 21.31
N ASP A 63 -74.19 -12.55 21.12
CA ASP A 63 -73.49 -13.73 20.59
C ASP A 63 -73.10 -13.64 19.10
N VAL A 64 -73.79 -12.82 18.30
CA VAL A 64 -73.56 -12.74 16.84
C VAL A 64 -72.56 -11.63 16.51
N PHE A 65 -72.57 -10.51 17.24
CA PHE A 65 -71.61 -9.42 17.05
C PHE A 65 -70.18 -9.85 17.40
N LEU A 66 -70.03 -10.69 18.44
CA LEU A 66 -68.75 -11.32 18.81
C LEU A 66 -68.10 -12.12 17.67
N ASN A 67 -68.91 -12.66 16.74
CA ASN A 67 -68.44 -13.51 15.66
C ASN A 67 -68.22 -12.77 14.34
N LEU A 68 -68.86 -11.61 14.13
CA LEU A 68 -68.77 -10.83 12.90
C LEU A 68 -67.39 -10.19 12.74
N GLU A 69 -66.68 -10.53 11.67
CA GLU A 69 -65.32 -10.06 11.43
C GLU A 69 -65.25 -8.93 10.40
N VAL A 70 -66.11 -8.94 9.37
CA VAL A 70 -66.03 -7.99 8.25
C VAL A 70 -67.42 -7.55 7.80
N VAL A 71 -67.60 -6.24 7.66
CA VAL A 71 -68.73 -5.62 6.95
C VAL A 71 -68.18 -4.91 5.72
N GLU A 72 -68.60 -5.36 4.54
CA GLU A 72 -68.06 -4.95 3.26
C GLU A 72 -69.11 -4.26 2.38
N PHE A 73 -68.78 -3.09 1.85
CA PHE A 73 -69.61 -2.31 0.92
C PHE A 73 -68.94 -2.28 -0.45
N GLN A 74 -69.68 -2.64 -1.50
CA GLN A 74 -69.15 -2.75 -2.86
C GLN A 74 -69.96 -1.89 -3.83
N GLY A 75 -69.31 -0.84 -4.36
CA GLY A 75 -69.90 0.07 -5.34
C GLY A 75 -70.93 1.04 -4.77
N CYS A 76 -70.97 1.23 -3.45
CA CYS A 76 -72.00 2.02 -2.77
C CYS A 76 -71.76 3.53 -2.88
N LYS A 77 -72.82 4.33 -3.02
CA LYS A 77 -72.78 5.79 -2.81
C LYS A 77 -73.35 6.16 -1.44
N PHE A 78 -72.61 6.98 -0.71
CA PHE A 78 -73.01 7.53 0.59
C PHE A 78 -73.08 9.06 0.54
N ASP A 79 -74.26 9.61 0.78
CA ASP A 79 -74.48 11.04 0.95
C ASP A 79 -73.95 11.50 2.32
N LYS A 80 -74.08 10.66 3.35
CA LYS A 80 -73.54 10.93 4.68
C LYS A 80 -73.20 9.63 5.41
N VAL A 81 -71.98 9.54 5.94
CA VAL A 81 -71.55 8.49 6.87
C VAL A 81 -71.25 9.13 8.21
N ARG A 82 -72.03 8.80 9.25
CA ARG A 82 -71.84 9.32 10.59
C ARG A 82 -71.43 8.20 11.55
N PHE A 83 -70.35 8.42 12.28
CA PHE A 83 -69.96 7.62 13.43
C PHE A 83 -70.38 8.37 14.70
N GLU A 84 -71.20 7.76 15.54
CA GLU A 84 -71.76 8.40 16.73
C GLU A 84 -71.29 7.68 17.99
N ASN A 85 -70.62 8.42 18.87
CA ASN A 85 -70.06 7.92 20.13
C ASN A 85 -71.01 8.15 21.29
N TYR A 86 -71.26 7.12 22.09
CA TYR A 86 -72.12 7.20 23.27
C TYR A 86 -71.29 7.22 24.57
N LYS A 87 -71.95 7.58 25.68
CA LYS A 87 -71.30 7.70 26.99
C LYS A 87 -70.73 6.39 27.54
N ASP A 88 -71.24 5.25 27.10
CA ASP A 88 -70.82 3.92 27.52
C ASP A 88 -69.68 3.35 26.65
N GLU A 89 -69.04 4.20 25.82
CA GLU A 89 -67.98 3.87 24.87
C GLU A 89 -68.45 2.97 23.70
N SER A 90 -69.77 2.79 23.53
CA SER A 90 -70.32 2.21 22.30
C SER A 90 -70.26 3.21 21.15
N GLN A 91 -70.07 2.71 19.93
CA GLN A 91 -70.03 3.51 18.70
C GLN A 91 -70.92 2.93 17.61
N ASN A 92 -71.88 3.75 17.19
CA ASN A 92 -72.78 3.42 16.10
C ASN A 92 -72.27 3.97 14.77
N VAL A 93 -72.60 3.28 13.68
CA VAL A 93 -72.37 3.76 12.32
C VAL A 93 -73.71 3.90 11.62
N PHE A 94 -73.93 5.09 11.07
CA PHE A 94 -75.11 5.45 10.29
C PHE A 94 -74.70 5.74 8.85
N LEU A 95 -75.34 5.05 7.91
CA LEU A 95 -75.15 5.26 6.47
C LEU A 95 -76.41 5.90 5.89
N ASN A 96 -76.29 7.08 5.27
CA ASN A 96 -77.35 7.85 4.60
C ASN A 96 -78.57 8.19 5.49
N ALA A 97 -78.35 8.39 6.79
CA ALA A 97 -79.42 8.76 7.73
C ALA A 97 -79.74 10.27 7.70
N ASP A 98 -81.03 10.62 7.76
CA ASP A 98 -81.49 12.02 7.90
C ASP A 98 -81.13 12.57 9.27
N SER A 99 -80.66 13.82 9.31
CA SER A 99 -80.20 14.53 10.50
C SER A 99 -81.28 14.87 11.55
N SER A 100 -82.52 14.41 11.39
CA SER A 100 -83.68 14.90 12.14
C SER A 100 -84.30 13.91 13.13
N LYS A 101 -83.73 12.71 13.32
CA LYS A 101 -84.14 11.79 14.37
C LYS A 101 -82.92 11.30 15.13
N ASP A 102 -82.71 11.85 16.32
CA ASP A 102 -81.81 11.28 17.32
C ASP A 102 -82.43 9.94 17.74
N PHE A 103 -81.70 8.83 17.54
CA PHE A 103 -82.10 7.53 18.04
C PHE A 103 -81.42 7.32 19.39
N ASP A 104 -82.21 7.16 20.45
CA ASP A 104 -81.71 6.70 21.75
C ASP A 104 -81.01 5.34 21.56
N SER A 105 -79.87 5.11 22.24
CA SER A 105 -79.15 3.84 22.08
C SER A 105 -80.05 2.67 22.50
N LEU A 106 -80.17 1.66 21.63
CA LEU A 106 -80.97 0.45 21.89
C LEU A 106 -80.21 -0.59 22.74
N SER A 107 -78.96 -0.31 23.12
CA SER A 107 -78.11 -1.22 23.91
C SER A 107 -77.27 -0.46 24.94
N SER A 108 -77.23 -1.00 26.16
CA SER A 108 -76.40 -0.54 27.29
C SER A 108 -75.17 -1.43 27.53
N ILE A 109 -74.75 -2.19 26.51
CA ILE A 109 -73.69 -3.20 26.63
C ILE A 109 -72.51 -2.75 25.76
N LYS A 110 -71.38 -2.52 26.42
CA LYS A 110 -70.10 -2.19 25.79
C LYS A 110 -69.69 -3.31 24.82
N ASN A 111 -69.59 -3.00 23.53
CA ASN A 111 -69.17 -3.96 22.50
C ASN A 111 -67.68 -4.31 22.67
N PRO A 112 -67.31 -5.59 22.87
CA PRO A 112 -65.92 -5.96 23.15
C PRO A 112 -65.03 -6.02 21.89
N LYS A 113 -65.61 -6.06 20.68
CA LYS A 113 -64.88 -6.14 19.41
C LYS A 113 -65.69 -5.57 18.25
N TYR A 114 -65.13 -4.61 17.51
CA TYR A 114 -65.75 -4.02 16.32
C TYR A 114 -65.28 -4.72 15.03
N PRO A 115 -66.17 -4.97 14.05
CA PRO A 115 -65.80 -5.59 12.78
C PRO A 115 -64.96 -4.66 11.90
N LEU A 116 -64.22 -5.23 10.94
CA LEU A 116 -63.57 -4.47 9.87
C LEU A 116 -64.63 -3.86 8.94
N LEU A 117 -64.62 -2.54 8.79
CA LEU A 117 -65.38 -1.84 7.76
C LEU A 117 -64.55 -1.76 6.48
N LYS A 118 -64.98 -2.47 5.45
CA LYS A 118 -64.33 -2.51 4.14
C LYS A 118 -65.19 -1.83 3.08
N PHE A 119 -64.68 -0.78 2.45
CA PHE A 119 -65.37 -0.09 1.35
C PHE A 119 -64.59 -0.28 0.06
N ASP A 120 -65.21 -0.88 -0.95
CA ASP A 120 -64.62 -1.16 -2.25
C ASP A 120 -65.39 -0.41 -3.35
N ASN A 121 -64.68 0.43 -4.12
CA ASN A 121 -65.25 1.27 -5.19
C ASN A 121 -66.44 2.15 -4.73
N CYS A 122 -66.43 2.65 -3.50
CA CYS A 122 -67.51 3.46 -2.94
C CYS A 122 -67.29 4.97 -3.15
N LYS A 123 -68.37 5.75 -3.13
CA LYS A 123 -68.33 7.22 -3.20
C LYS A 123 -68.89 7.85 -1.93
N PHE A 124 -68.22 8.86 -1.40
CA PHE A 124 -68.61 9.56 -0.18
C PHE A 124 -68.78 11.05 -0.44
N GLU A 125 -69.94 11.60 -0.11
CA GLU A 125 -70.18 13.05 -0.08
C GLU A 125 -69.75 13.63 1.26
N ASN A 126 -70.17 13.07 2.41
CA ASN A 126 -69.81 13.59 3.73
C ASN A 126 -69.49 12.47 4.73
N ILE A 127 -68.49 12.68 5.59
CA ILE A 127 -68.11 11.79 6.68
C ILE A 127 -67.93 12.59 7.95
N GLU A 128 -68.61 12.17 9.01
CA GLU A 128 -68.60 12.84 10.30
C GLU A 128 -68.39 11.84 11.44
N VAL A 129 -67.70 12.29 12.48
CA VAL A 129 -67.64 11.62 13.77
C VAL A 129 -68.16 12.59 14.81
N GLU A 130 -69.20 12.20 15.54
CA GLU A 130 -69.90 13.05 16.51
C GLU A 130 -70.12 12.28 17.83
N ASN A 131 -70.33 13.01 18.92
CA ASN A 131 -70.82 12.42 20.17
C ASN A 131 -72.35 12.50 20.15
N ALA A 132 -73.02 11.45 20.63
CA ALA A 132 -74.46 11.41 20.73
C ALA A 132 -75.00 12.56 21.60
N LYS A 133 -76.06 13.22 21.14
CA LYS A 133 -76.76 14.24 21.92
C LYS A 133 -77.54 13.57 23.05
N LEU A 134 -77.44 14.11 24.27
CA LEU A 134 -78.28 13.69 25.38
C LEU A 134 -79.72 14.14 25.13
N SER A 135 -80.64 13.19 24.96
CA SER A 135 -82.08 13.47 24.99
C SER A 135 -82.45 14.03 26.37
N SER A 136 -83.04 15.22 26.38
CA SER A 136 -83.26 16.05 27.58
C SER A 136 -84.51 15.66 28.38
N GLU A 137 -84.80 14.36 28.55
CA GLU A 137 -86.00 13.93 29.30
C GLU A 137 -85.76 13.14 30.59
N ASN A 138 -84.53 12.77 30.96
CA ASN A 138 -84.33 11.87 32.11
C ASN A 138 -83.26 12.26 33.14
N PHE A 139 -82.97 13.55 33.36
CA PHE A 139 -82.17 13.93 34.55
C PHE A 139 -82.69 15.19 35.25
N LYS A 140 -83.14 15.01 36.51
CA LYS A 140 -83.29 16.09 37.48
C LYS A 140 -81.92 16.74 37.69
N ILE A 141 -81.93 18.05 37.50
CA ILE A 141 -80.80 18.97 37.63
C ILE A 141 -80.21 18.87 39.04
N ASP A 142 -78.90 18.71 39.12
CA ASP A 142 -78.12 19.34 40.18
C ASP A 142 -76.90 20.07 39.58
N LYS A 143 -76.68 21.27 40.10
CA LYS A 143 -75.79 22.30 39.56
C LYS A 143 -74.31 21.94 39.73
N ALA A 144 -73.52 22.42 38.77
CA ALA A 144 -72.05 22.44 38.71
C ALA A 144 -71.37 21.17 38.17
N PHE A 145 -71.45 20.96 36.86
CA PHE A 145 -70.40 20.28 36.10
C PHE A 145 -70.08 21.10 34.85
N LYS A 146 -68.85 21.64 34.79
CA LYS A 146 -68.23 22.02 33.52
C LYS A 146 -68.22 20.75 32.67
N ILE A 147 -68.88 20.80 31.51
CA ILE A 147 -68.79 19.74 30.51
C ILE A 147 -67.37 19.79 29.97
N ASP A 148 -66.49 18.95 30.52
CA ASP A 148 -65.26 18.59 29.85
C ASP A 148 -65.63 18.01 28.48
N SER A 149 -65.00 18.56 27.45
CA SER A 149 -65.09 18.10 26.07
C SER A 149 -64.74 16.62 26.01
N ILE A 150 -65.74 15.74 25.96
CA ILE A 150 -65.53 14.29 25.79
C ILE A 150 -64.86 14.10 24.42
N LYS A 151 -63.62 13.63 24.43
CA LYS A 151 -62.83 13.33 23.24
C LYS A 151 -63.55 12.27 22.40
N LYS A 152 -63.69 12.48 21.09
CA LYS A 152 -64.39 11.54 20.21
C LYS A 152 -63.49 10.30 20.02
N GLN A 153 -64.08 9.11 20.04
CA GLN A 153 -63.38 7.84 19.80
C GLN A 153 -63.78 7.25 18.43
N PHE A 154 -62.92 6.44 17.84
CA PHE A 154 -63.20 5.66 16.63
C PHE A 154 -62.62 4.26 16.78
N HIS A 155 -63.50 3.27 16.87
CA HIS A 155 -63.12 1.90 17.25
C HIS A 155 -63.10 0.90 16.09
N TYR A 156 -63.60 1.28 14.90
CA TYR A 156 -63.63 0.36 13.77
C TYR A 156 -62.26 0.30 13.08
N LYS A 157 -61.84 -0.91 12.67
CA LYS A 157 -60.79 -1.03 11.66
C LYS A 157 -61.36 -0.59 10.31
N LEU A 158 -60.66 0.27 9.58
CA LEU A 158 -61.16 0.86 8.34
C LEU A 158 -60.28 0.49 7.15
N LYS A 159 -60.88 -0.05 6.09
CA LYS A 159 -60.21 -0.34 4.81
C LYS A 159 -60.98 0.28 3.64
N LEU A 160 -60.36 1.24 2.98
CA LEU A 160 -60.89 1.98 1.84
C LEU A 160 -60.13 1.55 0.58
N ASN A 161 -60.79 0.89 -0.37
CA ASN A 161 -60.20 0.50 -1.65
C ASN A 161 -60.92 1.19 -2.80
N LYS A 162 -60.18 1.92 -3.64
CA LYS A 162 -60.69 2.59 -4.85
C LYS A 162 -61.89 3.51 -4.58
N CYS A 163 -61.91 4.13 -3.42
CA CYS A 163 -63.00 5.01 -3.00
C CYS A 163 -62.80 6.45 -3.50
N GLU A 164 -63.89 7.20 -3.64
CA GLU A 164 -63.88 8.61 -4.07
C GLU A 164 -64.58 9.49 -3.03
N PHE A 165 -63.89 10.49 -2.50
CA PHE A 165 -64.43 11.47 -1.55
C PHE A 165 -64.62 12.81 -2.25
N LEU A 166 -65.86 13.29 -2.26
CA LEU A 166 -66.30 14.43 -3.08
C LEU A 166 -66.28 15.77 -2.33
N ARG A 167 -66.33 15.77 -1.00
CA ARG A 167 -66.24 16.98 -0.15
C ARG A 167 -65.06 16.90 0.82
N SER A 168 -64.81 18.02 1.50
CA SER A 168 -63.75 18.14 2.49
C SER A 168 -63.98 17.22 3.67
N ILE A 169 -62.90 16.62 4.18
CA ILE A 169 -62.91 15.81 5.40
C ILE A 169 -62.19 16.62 6.47
N GLU A 170 -62.92 17.06 7.49
CA GLU A 170 -62.35 17.76 8.64
C GLU A 170 -62.70 17.00 9.92
N LEU A 171 -61.69 16.41 10.53
CA LEU A 171 -61.84 15.59 11.73
C LEU A 171 -61.07 16.22 12.89
N ASP A 172 -61.78 16.42 14.00
CA ASP A 172 -61.31 17.22 15.12
C ASP A 172 -61.52 16.49 16.46
N HIS A 173 -60.48 16.48 17.31
CA HIS A 173 -60.44 15.85 18.64
C HIS A 173 -60.88 14.36 18.62
N ILE A 174 -60.29 13.57 17.72
CA ILE A 174 -60.63 12.13 17.53
C ILE A 174 -59.47 11.20 17.86
N ASP A 175 -59.75 10.14 18.61
CA ASP A 175 -58.84 9.01 18.87
C ASP A 175 -59.23 7.78 18.04
N PHE A 176 -58.41 7.44 17.05
CA PHE A 176 -58.54 6.23 16.23
C PHE A 176 -57.84 5.06 16.91
N HIS A 177 -58.59 4.12 17.45
CA HIS A 177 -58.06 2.98 18.20
C HIS A 177 -57.52 1.85 17.31
N GLU A 178 -58.05 1.73 16.08
CA GLU A 178 -57.75 0.63 15.15
C GLU A 178 -57.07 1.12 13.86
N ASN A 179 -56.55 0.18 13.06
CA ASN A 179 -55.81 0.50 11.83
C ASN A 179 -56.70 1.13 10.75
N ILE A 180 -56.12 2.10 10.03
CA ILE A 180 -56.71 2.73 8.84
C ILE A 180 -55.86 2.38 7.62
N GLU A 181 -56.51 1.82 6.61
CA GLU A 181 -55.90 1.38 5.37
C GLU A 181 -56.59 2.04 4.18
N ILE A 182 -55.86 2.87 3.42
CA ILE A 182 -56.35 3.59 2.25
C ILE A 182 -55.61 3.09 1.03
N ASN A 183 -56.34 2.58 0.04
CA ASN A 183 -55.78 1.98 -1.16
C ASN A 183 -56.42 2.57 -2.41
N ALA A 184 -55.60 3.06 -3.34
CA ALA A 184 -55.98 3.54 -4.67
C ALA A 184 -57.20 4.49 -4.69
N SER A 185 -57.36 5.30 -3.65
CA SER A 185 -58.54 6.15 -3.43
C SER A 185 -58.28 7.61 -3.81
N THR A 186 -59.32 8.40 -4.04
CA THR A 186 -59.19 9.80 -4.48
C THR A 186 -59.96 10.74 -3.57
N PHE A 187 -59.28 11.77 -3.05
CA PHE A 187 -59.85 12.84 -2.24
C PHE A 187 -59.87 14.11 -3.08
N LYS A 188 -61.07 14.56 -3.46
CA LYS A 188 -61.24 15.72 -4.36
C LYS A 188 -61.11 17.07 -3.67
N GLU A 189 -61.42 17.11 -2.39
CA GLU A 189 -61.39 18.31 -1.56
C GLU A 189 -60.41 18.14 -0.39
N GLN A 190 -60.25 19.20 0.40
CA GLN A 190 -59.26 19.27 1.48
C GLN A 190 -59.47 18.17 2.54
N VAL A 191 -58.36 17.59 3.02
CA VAL A 191 -58.37 16.66 4.15
C VAL A 191 -57.60 17.28 5.32
N LYS A 192 -58.26 17.46 6.46
CA LYS A 192 -57.68 18.01 7.68
C LYS A 192 -57.93 17.10 8.87
N PHE A 193 -56.88 16.82 9.63
CA PHE A 193 -56.99 16.23 10.96
C PHE A 193 -56.43 17.21 12.00
N PHE A 194 -57.24 17.57 12.99
CA PHE A 194 -56.89 18.47 14.08
C PHE A 194 -57.01 17.78 15.44
N ASN A 195 -55.96 17.88 16.26
CA ASN A 195 -55.91 17.30 17.61
C ASN A 195 -56.32 15.82 17.66
N THR A 196 -55.86 15.05 16.66
CA THR A 196 -56.24 13.64 16.47
C THR A 196 -55.15 12.70 16.95
N LYS A 197 -55.52 11.59 17.61
CA LYS A 197 -54.61 10.50 17.96
C LYS A 197 -54.90 9.26 17.11
N PHE A 198 -53.86 8.60 16.61
CA PHE A 198 -53.94 7.33 15.91
C PHE A 198 -53.19 6.28 16.73
N GLU A 199 -53.92 5.38 17.39
CA GLU A 199 -53.37 4.27 18.16
C GLU A 199 -53.08 3.03 17.30
N GLY A 200 -53.79 2.88 16.18
CA GLY A 200 -53.54 1.88 15.14
C GLY A 200 -52.57 2.36 14.05
N GLU A 201 -52.17 1.45 13.16
CA GLU A 201 -51.35 1.78 11.99
C GLU A 201 -52.14 2.62 10.97
N PHE A 202 -51.49 3.64 10.40
CA PHE A 202 -52.05 4.45 9.32
C PHE A 202 -51.30 4.17 8.02
N THR A 203 -51.99 3.54 7.07
CA THR A 203 -51.38 3.08 5.82
C THR A 203 -52.11 3.65 4.62
N VAL A 204 -51.36 4.28 3.72
CA VAL A 204 -51.86 4.80 2.44
C VAL A 204 -51.02 4.19 1.34
N PHE A 205 -51.65 3.51 0.40
CA PHE A 205 -50.95 2.92 -0.74
C PHE A 205 -51.83 2.91 -1.98
N GLY A 206 -51.28 2.45 -3.10
CA GLY A 206 -52.04 2.28 -4.33
C GLY A 206 -51.60 1.03 -5.08
N ILE A 207 -52.46 0.02 -5.20
CA ILE A 207 -52.19 -1.16 -6.03
C ILE A 207 -52.81 -0.94 -7.41
N ASN A 208 -52.00 -1.01 -8.47
CA ASN A 208 -52.36 -0.78 -9.89
C ASN A 208 -52.80 0.66 -10.25
N LYS A 209 -53.21 1.47 -9.27
CA LYS A 209 -53.54 2.89 -9.41
C LYS A 209 -53.10 3.62 -8.14
N GLU A 210 -52.63 4.84 -8.30
CA GLU A 210 -52.19 5.70 -7.19
C GLU A 210 -53.37 6.13 -6.29
N THR A 211 -53.09 6.37 -5.01
CA THR A 211 -53.97 7.18 -4.16
C THR A 211 -53.69 8.66 -4.44
N ILE A 212 -54.74 9.48 -4.56
CA ILE A 212 -54.61 10.89 -4.98
C ILE A 212 -55.29 11.82 -3.99
N PHE A 213 -54.56 12.82 -3.51
CA PHE A 213 -55.09 13.97 -2.80
C PHE A 213 -55.02 15.18 -3.72
N GLU A 214 -56.18 15.62 -4.23
CA GLU A 214 -56.26 16.74 -5.19
C GLU A 214 -55.99 18.09 -4.49
N LYS A 215 -56.39 18.22 -3.22
CA LYS A 215 -56.24 19.43 -2.40
C LYS A 215 -55.30 19.22 -1.23
N ASP A 216 -55.07 20.27 -0.44
CA ASP A 216 -54.13 20.27 0.68
C ASP A 216 -54.45 19.15 1.69
N PHE A 217 -53.42 18.40 2.10
CA PHE A 217 -53.53 17.44 3.21
C PHE A 217 -52.83 18.02 4.45
N ILE A 218 -53.58 18.24 5.53
CA ILE A 218 -53.10 18.95 6.72
C ILE A 218 -53.25 18.09 7.97
N LEU A 219 -52.15 17.93 8.70
CA LEU A 219 -52.12 17.31 10.03
C LEU A 219 -51.65 18.35 11.05
N LEU A 220 -52.52 18.71 11.99
CA LEU A 220 -52.26 19.73 13.00
C LEU A 220 -52.43 19.12 14.40
N ILE A 221 -51.36 19.10 15.18
CA ILE A 221 -51.33 18.52 16.55
C ILE A 221 -51.81 17.05 16.53
N ALA A 222 -51.38 16.30 15.51
CA ALA A 222 -51.71 14.88 15.39
C ALA A 222 -50.66 14.01 16.11
N VAL A 223 -51.10 12.91 16.75
CA VAL A 223 -50.21 11.95 17.41
C VAL A 223 -50.42 10.57 16.78
N PHE A 224 -49.34 9.93 16.34
CA PHE A 224 -49.36 8.56 15.80
C PHE A 224 -48.55 7.65 16.73
N GLU A 225 -49.23 6.74 17.42
CA GLU A 225 -48.61 5.77 18.35
C GLU A 225 -47.94 4.60 17.61
N LYS A 226 -48.39 4.32 16.38
CA LYS A 226 -47.92 3.22 15.54
C LYS A 226 -47.43 3.72 14.19
N LYS A 227 -46.86 2.80 13.43
CA LYS A 227 -46.32 3.03 12.09
C LYS A 227 -47.28 3.76 11.15
N VAL A 228 -46.72 4.74 10.47
CA VAL A 228 -47.35 5.45 9.35
C VAL A 228 -46.57 5.14 8.08
N LYS A 229 -47.24 4.56 7.08
CA LYS A 229 -46.63 4.17 5.81
C LYS A 229 -47.42 4.74 4.63
N ILE A 230 -46.74 5.47 3.76
CA ILE A 230 -47.32 6.04 2.54
C ILE A 230 -46.53 5.55 1.33
N GLU A 231 -47.22 4.98 0.35
CA GLU A 231 -46.68 4.41 -0.89
C GLU A 231 -47.56 4.79 -2.08
N ASN A 232 -46.99 4.85 -3.29
CA ASN A 232 -47.72 5.03 -4.55
C ASN A 232 -48.88 6.06 -4.45
N THR A 233 -48.55 7.25 -3.96
CA THR A 233 -49.52 8.28 -3.60
C THR A 233 -49.08 9.62 -4.17
N VAL A 234 -50.01 10.34 -4.81
CA VAL A 234 -49.79 11.68 -5.35
C VAL A 234 -50.53 12.70 -4.51
N PHE A 235 -49.78 13.62 -3.92
CA PHE A 235 -50.32 14.80 -3.25
C PHE A 235 -50.17 16.00 -4.19
N LYS A 236 -51.28 16.46 -4.75
CA LYS A 236 -51.29 17.64 -5.62
C LYS A 236 -51.24 18.90 -4.76
N GLY A 237 -52.32 19.18 -4.03
CA GLY A 237 -52.42 20.36 -3.17
C GLY A 237 -52.70 21.65 -3.96
N ASP A 238 -53.36 22.61 -3.32
CA ASP A 238 -53.57 23.95 -3.86
C ASP A 238 -52.42 24.89 -3.48
N LYS A 239 -52.09 24.92 -2.18
CA LYS A 239 -50.99 25.71 -1.62
C LYS A 239 -49.83 24.83 -1.17
N LYS A 240 -50.16 23.73 -0.50
CA LYS A 240 -49.19 22.76 0.04
C LYS A 240 -49.71 21.36 -0.24
N SER A 241 -48.84 20.47 -0.70
CA SER A 241 -49.21 19.07 -0.90
C SER A 241 -49.43 18.36 0.43
N LEU A 242 -48.59 18.67 1.42
CA LEU A 242 -48.66 18.11 2.76
C LEU A 242 -48.11 19.13 3.77
N ASP A 243 -48.89 19.41 4.81
CA ASP A 243 -48.53 20.31 5.89
C ASP A 243 -48.63 19.57 7.23
N LEU A 244 -47.48 19.27 7.85
CA LEU A 244 -47.39 18.66 9.17
C LEU A 244 -47.02 19.74 10.18
N VAL A 245 -47.93 20.07 11.09
CA VAL A 245 -47.74 21.11 12.09
C VAL A 245 -47.87 20.52 13.48
N ASP A 246 -46.74 20.47 14.20
CA ASP A 246 -46.63 19.93 15.56
C ASP A 246 -47.15 18.50 15.71
N VAL A 247 -46.83 17.66 14.73
CA VAL A 247 -47.18 16.23 14.71
C VAL A 247 -46.19 15.42 15.56
N ASP A 248 -46.65 14.38 16.26
CA ASP A 248 -45.81 13.49 17.08
C ASP A 248 -45.93 12.04 16.59
N PHE A 249 -44.93 11.56 15.84
CA PHE A 249 -44.81 10.17 15.42
C PHE A 249 -43.98 9.39 16.45
N LYS A 250 -44.65 8.58 17.28
CA LYS A 250 -44.03 7.75 18.32
C LYS A 250 -43.32 6.52 17.78
N ASP A 251 -43.72 6.02 16.62
CA ASP A 251 -43.12 4.87 15.94
C ASP A 251 -42.39 5.31 14.64
N SER A 252 -42.69 4.72 13.49
CA SER A 252 -42.01 5.02 12.23
C SER A 252 -42.90 5.80 11.26
N PHE A 253 -42.34 6.85 10.65
CA PHE A 253 -42.95 7.57 9.53
C PHE A 253 -42.17 7.26 8.25
N ILE A 254 -42.81 6.54 7.33
CA ILE A 254 -42.18 6.02 6.12
C ILE A 254 -42.93 6.53 4.90
N LEU A 255 -42.25 7.33 4.08
CA LEU A 255 -42.62 7.57 2.69
C LEU A 255 -41.79 6.61 1.84
N ASP A 256 -42.45 5.69 1.15
CA ASP A 256 -41.80 4.67 0.32
C ASP A 256 -42.24 4.84 -1.16
N GLN A 257 -41.81 3.93 -2.03
CA GLN A 257 -41.89 3.99 -3.50
C GLN A 257 -43.06 4.81 -4.11
N ASN A 258 -42.75 5.60 -5.14
CA ASN A 258 -43.71 6.32 -5.98
C ASN A 258 -44.61 7.33 -5.24
N VAL A 259 -44.13 7.91 -4.14
CA VAL A 259 -44.78 9.09 -3.55
C VAL A 259 -44.36 10.35 -4.28
N LYS A 260 -45.32 11.20 -4.66
CA LYS A 260 -45.06 12.48 -5.35
C LYS A 260 -45.80 13.62 -4.66
N PHE A 261 -45.11 14.74 -4.46
CA PHE A 261 -45.67 16.00 -3.97
C PHE A 261 -45.51 17.08 -5.05
N GLU A 262 -46.62 17.63 -5.55
CA GLU A 262 -46.61 18.61 -6.66
C GLU A 262 -46.43 20.07 -6.19
N ARG A 263 -46.64 20.33 -4.90
CA ARG A 263 -46.54 21.63 -4.23
C ARG A 263 -45.64 21.53 -3.00
N LYS A 264 -45.46 22.66 -2.32
CA LYS A 264 -44.60 22.76 -1.14
C LYS A 264 -45.01 21.77 -0.05
N VAL A 265 -44.01 21.27 0.66
CA VAL A 265 -44.16 20.38 1.80
C VAL A 265 -43.44 20.99 3.00
N GLU A 266 -44.16 21.09 4.11
CA GLU A 266 -43.63 21.62 5.38
C GLU A 266 -43.84 20.60 6.48
N PHE A 267 -42.74 20.20 7.12
CA PHE A 267 -42.79 19.30 8.27
C PHE A 267 -42.34 20.04 9.54
N SER A 268 -43.17 19.96 10.58
CA SER A 268 -42.90 20.35 11.96
C SER A 268 -43.44 19.28 12.90
N GLY A 269 -42.64 18.89 13.89
CA GLY A 269 -43.05 17.83 14.80
C GLY A 269 -41.91 17.03 15.43
N LYS A 270 -42.28 15.98 16.13
CA LYS A 270 -41.39 14.96 16.67
C LYS A 270 -41.52 13.70 15.83
N PHE A 271 -40.39 13.11 15.48
CA PHE A 271 -40.32 11.91 14.69
C PHE A 271 -39.39 10.91 15.35
N ASN A 272 -39.87 9.71 15.64
CA ASN A 272 -39.02 8.68 16.21
C ASN A 272 -38.11 8.05 15.13
N GLU A 273 -38.65 7.29 14.18
CA GLU A 273 -37.88 6.74 13.03
C GLU A 273 -38.43 7.24 11.69
N VAL A 274 -37.56 7.69 10.78
CA VAL A 274 -37.99 8.34 9.53
C VAL A 274 -37.22 7.83 8.32
N ALA A 275 -37.97 7.44 7.30
CA ALA A 275 -37.46 7.14 5.97
C ALA A 275 -38.27 7.90 4.91
N PHE A 276 -37.56 8.71 4.12
CA PHE A 276 -38.15 9.51 3.04
C PHE A 276 -37.69 9.02 1.67
N SER A 277 -38.66 8.57 0.87
CA SER A 277 -38.55 8.32 -0.56
C SER A 277 -39.65 9.10 -1.27
N GLY A 278 -39.40 9.50 -2.52
CA GLY A 278 -40.39 10.18 -3.35
C GLY A 278 -39.85 11.38 -4.12
N VAL A 279 -40.73 11.99 -4.89
CA VAL A 279 -40.44 13.16 -5.74
C VAL A 279 -41.10 14.40 -5.15
N PHE A 280 -40.32 15.45 -4.92
CA PHE A 280 -40.77 16.75 -4.42
C PHE A 280 -40.61 17.79 -5.53
N GLU A 281 -41.71 18.16 -6.18
CA GLU A 281 -41.72 19.10 -7.32
C GLU A 281 -41.38 20.53 -6.87
N GLU A 282 -41.88 20.94 -5.71
CA GLU A 282 -41.54 22.20 -5.05
C GLU A 282 -40.72 21.95 -3.76
N SER A 283 -40.60 22.96 -2.90
CA SER A 283 -39.68 22.91 -1.75
C SER A 283 -40.16 21.96 -0.65
N LEU A 284 -39.23 21.18 -0.09
CA LEU A 284 -39.39 20.51 1.20
C LEU A 284 -38.67 21.31 2.29
N SER A 285 -39.40 21.68 3.34
CA SER A 285 -38.85 22.37 4.51
C SER A 285 -39.09 21.56 5.77
N LEU A 286 -37.99 21.18 6.44
CA LEU A 286 -38.02 20.52 7.74
C LEU A 286 -37.76 21.58 8.82
N THR A 287 -38.83 22.12 9.40
CA THR A 287 -38.77 23.23 10.36
C THR A 287 -39.16 22.76 11.75
N LYS A 288 -38.39 23.11 12.78
CA LYS A 288 -38.68 22.72 14.19
C LYS A 288 -38.81 21.20 14.41
N CYS A 289 -38.33 20.37 13.49
CA CYS A 289 -38.34 18.93 13.66
C CYS A 289 -37.41 18.48 14.80
N LYS A 290 -37.86 17.50 15.57
CA LYS A 290 -37.04 16.72 16.51
C LYS A 290 -37.03 15.26 16.03
N PHE A 291 -35.85 14.68 15.91
CA PHE A 291 -35.68 13.28 15.55
C PHE A 291 -35.17 12.54 16.80
N GLU A 292 -35.78 11.41 17.16
CA GLU A 292 -35.29 10.58 18.28
C GLU A 292 -34.27 9.54 17.78
N LYS A 293 -34.51 8.95 16.60
CA LYS A 293 -33.60 8.01 15.91
C LYS A 293 -33.14 8.55 14.55
N ASN A 294 -32.46 7.68 13.79
CA ASN A 294 -31.83 7.99 12.52
C ASN A 294 -32.82 8.50 11.47
N LEU A 295 -32.36 9.47 10.68
CA LEU A 295 -33.09 10.05 9.55
C LEU A 295 -32.48 9.56 8.24
N GLN A 296 -33.31 8.98 7.37
CA GLN A 296 -32.88 8.43 6.09
C GLN A 296 -33.66 9.04 4.93
N PHE A 297 -32.95 9.46 3.89
CA PHE A 297 -33.49 9.78 2.58
C PHE A 297 -32.98 8.75 1.59
N VAL A 298 -33.88 8.02 0.94
CA VAL A 298 -33.54 6.91 0.04
C VAL A 298 -34.30 7.08 -1.26
N LYS A 299 -33.60 7.15 -2.39
CA LYS A 299 -34.23 7.30 -3.72
C LYS A 299 -35.15 8.54 -3.83
N ALA A 300 -34.85 9.59 -3.08
CA ALA A 300 -35.60 10.83 -3.12
C ALA A 300 -35.10 11.75 -4.24
N VAL A 301 -36.01 12.45 -4.90
CA VAL A 301 -35.72 13.46 -5.93
C VAL A 301 -36.32 14.78 -5.52
N PHE A 302 -35.49 15.81 -5.35
CA PHE A 302 -35.89 17.16 -4.98
C PHE A 302 -35.77 18.08 -6.20
N ASN A 303 -36.88 18.26 -6.91
CA ASN A 303 -37.01 19.22 -8.01
C ASN A 303 -37.15 20.66 -7.51
N GLY A 304 -37.68 20.85 -6.29
CA GLY A 304 -37.63 22.11 -5.55
C GLY A 304 -36.50 22.16 -4.51
N GLY A 305 -36.43 23.28 -3.78
CA GLY A 305 -35.39 23.47 -2.76
C GLY A 305 -35.58 22.59 -1.52
N PHE A 306 -34.50 22.01 -1.01
CA PHE A 306 -34.48 21.28 0.25
C PHE A 306 -33.89 22.16 1.34
N VAL A 307 -34.68 22.47 2.37
CA VAL A 307 -34.25 23.29 3.51
C VAL A 307 -34.28 22.48 4.78
N PHE A 308 -33.10 22.22 5.32
CA PHE A 308 -32.88 21.56 6.59
C PHE A 308 -32.67 22.60 7.70
N ASN A 309 -33.75 22.77 8.46
CA ASN A 309 -33.97 23.58 9.64
C ASN A 309 -33.60 25.07 9.59
N TRP A 310 -34.62 25.91 9.40
CA TRP A 310 -34.55 27.34 9.68
C TRP A 310 -35.31 27.69 10.96
N SER A 311 -34.61 27.70 12.09
CA SER A 311 -35.07 28.33 13.33
C SER A 311 -34.68 29.81 13.31
N SER A 312 -35.57 30.70 13.80
CA SER A 312 -35.23 32.11 14.06
C SER A 312 -34.38 32.31 15.31
N SER A 313 -34.00 31.22 16.01
CA SER A 313 -33.14 31.26 17.19
C SER A 313 -31.73 31.77 16.89
N LYS A 314 -31.12 32.39 17.90
CA LYS A 314 -29.69 32.73 17.90
C LYS A 314 -28.80 31.48 17.98
N GLU A 315 -29.30 30.40 18.56
CA GLU A 315 -28.55 29.16 18.77
C GLU A 315 -28.67 28.19 17.59
N LYS A 316 -27.59 27.45 17.30
CA LYS A 316 -27.57 26.32 16.36
C LYS A 316 -28.46 25.19 16.90
N LYS A 317 -29.19 24.53 16.01
CA LYS A 317 -29.98 23.35 16.39
C LYS A 317 -29.10 22.11 16.44
N GLU A 318 -29.10 21.45 17.59
CA GLU A 318 -28.39 20.18 17.77
C GLU A 318 -29.17 18.99 17.19
N PHE A 319 -28.45 18.13 16.48
CA PHE A 319 -28.91 16.83 15.99
C PHE A 319 -27.97 15.74 16.49
N ASN A 320 -28.51 14.79 17.26
CA ASN A 320 -27.75 13.73 17.93
C ASN A 320 -27.97 12.36 17.25
N GLN A 321 -28.48 12.38 16.02
CA GLN A 321 -28.87 11.19 15.28
C GLN A 321 -28.09 11.12 13.98
N LYS A 322 -27.86 9.90 13.49
CA LYS A 322 -27.25 9.69 12.18
C LYS A 322 -28.21 10.13 11.08
N ILE A 323 -27.70 10.92 10.13
CA ILE A 323 -28.44 11.33 8.93
C ILE A 323 -27.81 10.68 7.71
N THR A 324 -28.62 10.07 6.85
CA THR A 324 -28.15 9.39 5.64
C THR A 324 -28.95 9.82 4.42
N PHE A 325 -28.25 10.27 3.38
CA PHE A 325 -28.78 10.47 2.04
C PHE A 325 -28.22 9.37 1.14
N LYS A 326 -29.10 8.55 0.55
CA LYS A 326 -28.72 7.44 -0.31
C LYS A 326 -29.48 7.46 -1.63
N LYS A 327 -28.79 7.52 -2.76
CA LYS A 327 -29.41 7.57 -4.10
C LYS A 327 -30.35 8.78 -4.23
N VAL A 328 -29.89 9.95 -3.83
CA VAL A 328 -30.70 11.18 -3.76
C VAL A 328 -30.26 12.17 -4.83
N GLU A 329 -31.22 12.84 -5.45
CA GLU A 329 -30.97 13.88 -6.45
C GLU A 329 -31.52 15.24 -5.96
N PHE A 330 -30.64 16.23 -5.87
CA PHE A 330 -30.99 17.62 -5.57
C PHE A 330 -30.86 18.48 -6.83
N ASN A 331 -31.99 18.76 -7.48
CA ASN A 331 -32.06 19.55 -8.71
C ASN A 331 -32.07 21.06 -8.46
N LYS A 332 -32.33 21.48 -7.22
CA LYS A 332 -32.31 22.87 -6.75
C LYS A 332 -31.52 22.99 -5.46
N HIS A 333 -31.59 24.18 -4.85
CA HIS A 333 -30.85 24.54 -3.66
C HIS A 333 -31.04 23.54 -2.51
N PHE A 334 -29.92 23.05 -1.98
CA PHE A 334 -29.86 22.28 -0.74
C PHE A 334 -29.27 23.18 0.36
N SER A 335 -29.99 23.30 1.47
CA SER A 335 -29.57 24.10 2.61
C SER A 335 -29.54 23.27 3.88
N MET A 336 -28.41 23.28 4.58
CA MET A 336 -28.36 23.02 6.02
C MET A 336 -27.91 24.32 6.65
N TYR A 337 -28.82 25.00 7.36
CA TYR A 337 -28.55 26.30 7.97
C TYR A 337 -28.63 26.18 9.49
N LYS A 338 -27.67 26.77 10.22
CA LYS A 338 -27.65 26.77 11.69
C LYS A 338 -27.81 25.38 12.32
N CYS A 339 -27.16 24.38 11.76
CA CYS A 339 -27.23 23.00 12.23
C CYS A 339 -25.93 22.57 12.94
N LEU A 340 -26.05 21.92 14.09
CA LEU A 340 -24.94 21.26 14.79
C LEU A 340 -25.19 19.75 14.80
N PHE A 341 -24.46 19.00 13.98
CA PHE A 341 -24.54 17.55 13.91
C PHE A 341 -23.53 16.91 14.86
N LYS A 342 -24.01 16.29 15.95
CA LYS A 342 -23.19 15.58 16.93
C LYS A 342 -22.89 14.14 16.55
N GLU A 343 -23.61 13.60 15.57
CA GLU A 343 -23.43 12.25 15.04
C GLU A 343 -23.08 12.27 13.55
N LYS A 344 -22.76 11.08 13.01
CA LYS A 344 -22.31 10.88 11.63
C LYS A 344 -23.36 11.34 10.59
N VAL A 345 -22.89 12.03 9.53
CA VAL A 345 -23.70 12.37 8.35
C VAL A 345 -23.12 11.68 7.11
N CYS A 346 -23.96 10.93 6.39
CA CYS A 346 -23.55 10.14 5.23
C CYS A 346 -24.26 10.62 3.95
N PHE A 347 -23.48 10.84 2.89
CA PHE A 347 -23.96 11.04 1.53
C PHE A 347 -23.41 9.90 0.66
N GLU A 348 -24.29 9.05 0.13
CA GLU A 348 -23.95 7.93 -0.75
C GLU A 348 -24.80 7.98 -2.03
N ASP A 349 -24.18 7.94 -3.21
CA ASP A 349 -24.90 8.00 -4.50
C ASP A 349 -25.75 9.29 -4.60
N VAL A 350 -25.16 10.47 -4.37
CA VAL A 350 -25.90 11.74 -4.33
C VAL A 350 -25.48 12.67 -5.46
N ASN A 351 -26.45 13.31 -6.13
CA ASN A 351 -26.19 14.33 -7.14
C ASN A 351 -26.69 15.71 -6.67
N PHE A 352 -25.82 16.71 -6.73
CA PHE A 352 -26.15 18.12 -6.46
C PHE A 352 -25.98 18.94 -7.75
N LYS A 353 -27.11 19.41 -8.31
CA LYS A 353 -27.12 20.20 -9.56
C LYS A 353 -26.84 21.68 -9.38
N GLU A 354 -26.98 22.18 -8.16
CA GLU A 354 -26.75 23.58 -7.80
C GLU A 354 -25.53 23.74 -6.89
N LYS A 355 -25.04 24.98 -6.74
CA LYS A 355 -23.93 25.28 -5.83
C LYS A 355 -24.28 24.83 -4.40
N LEU A 356 -23.32 24.18 -3.74
CA LEU A 356 -23.46 23.74 -2.35
C LEU A 356 -22.46 24.48 -1.45
N LYS A 357 -22.99 25.10 -0.39
CA LYS A 357 -22.22 25.67 0.72
C LYS A 357 -22.94 25.38 2.03
N PHE A 358 -22.21 24.93 3.04
CA PHE A 358 -22.74 24.70 4.38
C PHE A 358 -22.66 26.00 5.22
N ASN A 359 -23.76 26.76 5.26
CA ASN A 359 -23.82 28.03 6.00
C ASN A 359 -24.17 27.80 7.48
N GLU A 360 -23.36 28.32 8.39
CA GLU A 360 -23.56 28.21 9.85
C GLU A 360 -23.79 26.78 10.35
N THR A 361 -23.29 25.79 9.60
CA THR A 361 -23.45 24.36 9.90
C THR A 361 -22.13 23.78 10.36
N GLU A 362 -22.19 22.89 11.36
CA GLU A 362 -21.03 22.29 11.98
C GLU A 362 -21.25 20.78 12.18
N PHE A 363 -20.29 19.99 11.72
CA PHE A 363 -20.25 18.54 11.90
C PHE A 363 -19.18 18.17 12.93
N LYS A 364 -19.61 17.64 14.09
CA LYS A 364 -18.71 17.22 15.18
C LYS A 364 -18.08 15.84 14.95
N GLN A 365 -18.84 14.95 14.33
CA GLN A 365 -18.43 13.58 13.99
C GLN A 365 -18.24 13.42 12.49
N LYS A 366 -17.65 12.30 12.06
CA LYS A 366 -17.29 12.01 10.66
C LYS A 366 -18.41 12.33 9.66
N VAL A 367 -18.06 13.00 8.55
CA VAL A 367 -18.91 13.13 7.36
C VAL A 367 -18.35 12.25 6.25
N GLU A 368 -19.21 11.46 5.61
CA GLU A 368 -18.81 10.57 4.53
C GLU A 368 -19.42 11.03 3.20
N PHE A 369 -18.55 11.32 2.24
CA PHE A 369 -18.91 11.64 0.86
C PHE A 369 -18.50 10.49 -0.04
N LYS A 370 -19.47 9.69 -0.53
CA LYS A 370 -19.21 8.51 -1.35
C LYS A 370 -20.07 8.49 -2.62
N ASN A 371 -19.43 8.37 -3.78
CA ASN A 371 -20.12 8.35 -5.08
C ASN A 371 -21.03 9.58 -5.25
N ILE A 372 -20.42 10.77 -5.28
CA ILE A 372 -21.15 12.05 -5.31
C ILE A 372 -20.80 12.81 -6.57
N THR A 373 -21.78 13.49 -7.15
CA THR A 373 -21.56 14.44 -8.24
C THR A 373 -21.97 15.83 -7.76
N PHE A 374 -21.04 16.78 -7.84
CA PHE A 374 -21.31 18.20 -7.74
C PHE A 374 -21.24 18.80 -9.14
N GLU A 375 -22.39 19.06 -9.78
CA GLU A 375 -22.43 19.58 -11.16
C GLU A 375 -22.02 21.06 -11.25
N LYS A 376 -22.04 21.78 -10.11
CA LYS A 376 -21.56 23.16 -9.98
C LYS A 376 -20.48 23.25 -8.89
N GLU A 377 -20.42 24.38 -8.20
CA GLU A 377 -19.41 24.65 -7.18
C GLU A 377 -19.77 24.02 -5.83
N PHE A 378 -18.78 23.37 -5.19
CA PHE A 378 -18.84 22.95 -3.81
C PHE A 378 -17.84 23.75 -2.98
N GLU A 379 -18.36 24.52 -2.02
CA GLU A 379 -17.59 25.44 -1.19
C GLU A 379 -17.56 24.97 0.27
N ILE A 380 -16.36 24.83 0.84
CA ILE A 380 -16.13 24.47 2.24
C ILE A 380 -15.49 25.62 3.00
N SER A 381 -15.89 25.79 4.26
CA SER A 381 -15.22 26.67 5.24
C SER A 381 -14.62 25.86 6.40
N LYS A 382 -13.63 26.42 7.09
CA LYS A 382 -12.90 25.77 8.19
C LYS A 382 -13.81 25.27 9.32
N ASP A 383 -14.81 26.06 9.68
CA ASP A 383 -15.71 25.80 10.81
C ASP A 383 -16.80 24.78 10.49
N THR A 384 -16.91 24.35 9.22
CA THR A 384 -17.93 23.37 8.80
C THR A 384 -17.65 21.99 9.39
N PHE A 385 -16.38 21.57 9.39
CA PHE A 385 -15.98 20.20 9.73
C PHE A 385 -15.02 20.25 10.91
N THR A 386 -15.40 19.77 12.11
CA THR A 386 -14.46 19.82 13.25
C THR A 386 -13.51 18.64 13.33
N GLN A 387 -13.63 17.67 12.41
CA GLN A 387 -12.76 16.49 12.41
C GLN A 387 -11.38 16.85 11.85
N ASP A 388 -10.36 16.15 12.32
CA ASP A 388 -8.99 16.31 11.82
C ASP A 388 -8.77 15.65 10.46
N GLU A 389 -9.62 14.68 10.09
CA GLU A 389 -9.56 13.95 8.82
C GLU A 389 -10.89 14.06 8.05
N LEU A 390 -10.82 14.42 6.76
CA LEU A 390 -11.95 14.43 5.83
C LEU A 390 -11.66 13.56 4.60
N ILE A 391 -12.61 12.68 4.26
CA ILE A 391 -12.47 11.71 3.18
C ILE A 391 -13.57 11.89 2.14
N PHE A 392 -13.15 12.03 0.89
CA PHE A 392 -13.99 11.98 -0.33
C PHE A 392 -13.65 10.72 -1.11
N GLU A 393 -14.66 9.90 -1.42
CA GLU A 393 -14.49 8.67 -2.18
C GLU A 393 -15.40 8.69 -3.41
N LYS A 394 -14.82 8.55 -4.61
CA LYS A 394 -15.57 8.55 -5.88
C LYS A 394 -16.40 9.82 -6.06
N VAL A 395 -15.83 10.97 -5.79
CA VAL A 395 -16.53 12.25 -5.92
C VAL A 395 -16.12 12.94 -7.22
N ASN A 396 -17.10 13.36 -8.00
CA ASN A 396 -16.93 14.20 -9.17
C ASN A 396 -17.19 15.67 -8.78
N PHE A 397 -16.12 16.46 -8.72
CA PHE A 397 -16.18 17.90 -8.49
C PHE A 397 -16.15 18.63 -9.83
N ASN A 398 -17.24 19.32 -10.18
CA ASN A 398 -17.13 20.30 -11.24
C ASN A 398 -16.18 21.44 -10.82
N LEU A 399 -16.39 22.02 -9.63
CA LEU A 399 -15.47 22.98 -9.02
C LEU A 399 -15.44 22.83 -7.48
N PHE A 400 -14.26 22.63 -6.90
CA PHE A 400 -14.02 22.59 -5.46
C PHE A 400 -13.36 23.89 -4.98
N LYS A 401 -13.94 24.56 -3.98
CA LYS A 401 -13.40 25.79 -3.39
C LYS A 401 -13.34 25.73 -1.86
N CYS A 402 -12.31 26.36 -1.31
CA CYS A 402 -12.21 26.64 0.11
C CYS A 402 -11.48 27.98 0.31
N ASP A 403 -12.19 28.96 0.87
CA ASP A 403 -11.64 30.31 1.08
C ASP A 403 -10.72 30.38 2.31
N ASP A 404 -10.84 29.43 3.24
CA ASP A 404 -10.05 29.41 4.47
C ASP A 404 -8.81 28.55 4.33
N LYS A 405 -7.64 29.21 4.19
CA LYS A 405 -6.35 28.54 4.09
C LYS A 405 -6.03 27.63 5.28
N GLU A 406 -6.57 27.91 6.47
CA GLU A 406 -6.33 27.06 7.65
C GLU A 406 -7.04 25.71 7.56
N PHE A 407 -8.09 25.59 6.75
CA PHE A 407 -8.77 24.31 6.54
C PHE A 407 -7.81 23.22 6.03
N PHE A 408 -6.86 23.60 5.17
CA PHE A 408 -5.87 22.71 4.58
C PHE A 408 -4.79 22.20 5.56
N LYS A 409 -4.78 22.70 6.81
CA LYS A 409 -3.97 22.13 7.90
C LYS A 409 -4.54 20.81 8.45
N LYS A 410 -5.77 20.44 8.07
CA LYS A 410 -6.38 19.14 8.36
C LYS A 410 -5.90 18.07 7.37
N GLU A 411 -6.13 16.80 7.70
CA GLU A 411 -5.84 15.67 6.81
C GLU A 411 -6.95 15.50 5.77
N LEU A 412 -6.62 15.69 4.50
CA LEU A 412 -7.58 15.61 3.38
C LEU A 412 -7.27 14.42 2.47
N LYS A 413 -8.27 13.57 2.24
CA LYS A 413 -8.13 12.37 1.40
C LYS A 413 -9.19 12.34 0.31
N PHE A 414 -8.76 12.48 -0.93
CA PHE A 414 -9.53 12.26 -2.15
C PHE A 414 -9.14 10.90 -2.74
N LYS A 415 -10.12 10.00 -2.90
CA LYS A 415 -9.91 8.65 -3.44
C LYS A 415 -10.81 8.45 -4.65
N ASN A 416 -10.25 8.08 -5.80
CA ASN A 416 -10.99 7.92 -7.06
C ASN A 416 -11.85 9.15 -7.40
N CYS A 417 -11.39 10.36 -7.07
CA CYS A 417 -12.15 11.58 -7.33
C CYS A 417 -11.78 12.17 -8.70
N GLU A 418 -12.74 12.86 -9.32
CA GLU A 418 -12.53 13.58 -10.58
C GLU A 418 -12.74 15.08 -10.38
N PHE A 419 -11.85 15.88 -10.95
CA PHE A 419 -11.87 17.34 -10.92
C PHE A 419 -12.04 17.85 -12.35
N GLN A 420 -13.21 18.41 -12.68
CA GLN A 420 -13.58 18.69 -14.08
C GLN A 420 -13.04 20.01 -14.61
N GLN A 421 -13.11 21.08 -13.80
CA GLN A 421 -12.63 22.41 -14.19
C GLN A 421 -11.24 22.72 -13.63
N ILE A 422 -10.79 23.96 -13.86
CA ILE A 422 -9.52 24.46 -13.30
C ILE A 422 -9.61 24.51 -11.78
N HIS A 423 -8.62 23.94 -11.09
CA HIS A 423 -8.54 23.94 -9.63
C HIS A 423 -7.27 24.66 -9.16
N GLU A 424 -7.44 25.65 -8.29
CA GLU A 424 -6.35 26.46 -7.75
C GLU A 424 -6.12 26.15 -6.27
N PHE A 425 -4.97 25.57 -5.98
CA PHE A 425 -4.45 25.26 -4.65
C PHE A 425 -3.20 26.12 -4.34
N LYS A 426 -3.25 27.40 -4.72
CA LYS A 426 -2.11 28.32 -4.65
C LYS A 426 -1.90 28.90 -3.25
N ASP A 427 -0.65 29.05 -2.84
CA ASP A 427 -0.26 29.65 -1.56
C ASP A 427 -0.97 28.99 -0.35
N LEU A 428 -1.14 27.66 -0.42
CA LEU A 428 -1.78 26.84 0.61
C LEU A 428 -0.74 26.02 1.36
N THR A 429 -0.93 25.89 2.68
CA THR A 429 -0.12 25.01 3.51
C THR A 429 -0.92 23.76 3.84
N PHE A 430 -0.55 22.65 3.22
CA PHE A 430 -1.12 21.34 3.47
C PHE A 430 -0.35 20.66 4.61
N ASN A 431 -1.08 20.16 5.62
CA ASN A 431 -0.48 19.26 6.59
C ASN A 431 -0.32 17.87 5.98
N LYS A 432 -1.43 17.16 5.75
CA LYS A 432 -1.47 15.87 5.03
C LYS A 432 -2.53 15.93 3.94
N ILE A 433 -2.15 15.59 2.71
CA ILE A 433 -3.08 15.58 1.58
C ILE A 433 -2.83 14.38 0.67
N SER A 434 -3.91 13.72 0.27
CA SER A 434 -3.88 12.57 -0.63
C SER A 434 -4.90 12.71 -1.74
N PHE A 435 -4.41 12.63 -2.97
CA PHE A 435 -5.14 12.43 -4.22
C PHE A 435 -4.79 11.03 -4.73
N ASN A 436 -5.51 10.03 -4.24
CA ASN A 436 -5.33 8.63 -4.61
C ASN A 436 -6.19 8.31 -5.83
N THR A 437 -5.57 7.84 -6.92
CA THR A 437 -6.28 7.45 -8.15
C THR A 437 -7.22 8.55 -8.65
N CYS A 438 -6.83 9.82 -8.48
CA CYS A 438 -7.66 10.97 -8.84
C CYS A 438 -7.39 11.41 -10.27
N ARG A 439 -8.38 12.00 -10.94
CA ARG A 439 -8.22 12.55 -12.29
C ARG A 439 -8.50 14.05 -12.29
N PHE A 440 -7.55 14.84 -12.78
CA PHE A 440 -7.70 16.26 -13.06
C PHE A 440 -7.89 16.44 -14.56
N ASN A 441 -9.13 16.72 -14.98
CA ASN A 441 -9.52 16.84 -16.40
C ASN A 441 -9.15 18.20 -17.02
N ASP A 442 -8.89 19.21 -16.18
CA ASP A 442 -8.40 20.52 -16.59
C ASP A 442 -7.16 20.92 -15.78
N ASN A 443 -6.68 22.15 -15.96
CA ASN A 443 -5.47 22.65 -15.30
C ASN A 443 -5.60 22.65 -13.78
N VAL A 444 -4.54 22.27 -13.08
CA VAL A 444 -4.46 22.32 -11.61
C VAL A 444 -3.18 23.01 -11.18
N TYR A 445 -3.28 23.91 -10.20
CA TYR A 445 -2.16 24.74 -9.76
C TYR A 445 -1.94 24.65 -8.24
N PHE A 446 -0.85 24.01 -7.83
CA PHE A 446 -0.30 23.97 -6.47
C PHE A 446 0.84 24.99 -6.29
N ASN A 447 0.78 26.13 -6.99
CA ASN A 447 1.88 27.09 -6.97
C ASN A 447 2.09 27.67 -5.57
N ASN A 448 3.34 27.74 -5.11
CA ASN A 448 3.75 28.15 -3.76
C ASN A 448 3.07 27.35 -2.64
N ALA A 449 2.54 26.16 -2.93
CA ALA A 449 1.97 25.30 -1.91
C ALA A 449 3.07 24.69 -1.04
N ILE A 450 2.84 24.58 0.26
CA ILE A 450 3.76 23.96 1.22
C ILE A 450 3.14 22.66 1.71
N PHE A 451 3.80 21.54 1.45
CA PHE A 451 3.39 20.21 1.90
C PHE A 451 4.24 19.78 3.09
N LYS A 452 3.71 19.92 4.31
CA LYS A 452 4.46 19.72 5.56
C LYS A 452 4.70 18.26 5.94
N ASP A 453 3.74 17.39 5.62
CA ASP A 453 3.82 15.96 5.89
C ASP A 453 3.52 15.18 4.58
N TYR A 454 2.82 14.06 4.66
CA TYR A 454 2.57 13.19 3.51
C TYR A 454 1.70 13.86 2.43
N ALA A 455 2.30 14.07 1.25
CA ALA A 455 1.64 14.48 0.01
C ALA A 455 1.61 13.32 -0.98
N ASP A 456 0.42 12.87 -1.34
CA ASP A 456 0.23 11.66 -2.11
C ASP A 456 -0.60 11.91 -3.36
N PHE A 457 -0.04 11.63 -4.53
CA PHE A 457 -0.64 11.75 -5.86
C PHE A 457 -0.61 10.41 -6.61
N HIS A 458 -0.48 9.27 -5.90
CA HIS A 458 -0.34 7.97 -6.57
C HIS A 458 -1.51 7.64 -7.49
N GLU A 459 -1.18 7.04 -8.63
CA GLU A 459 -2.14 6.66 -9.68
C GLU A 459 -3.03 7.82 -10.17
N SER A 460 -2.66 9.07 -9.85
CA SER A 460 -3.39 10.23 -10.32
C SER A 460 -3.07 10.54 -11.77
N GLN A 461 -4.04 11.12 -12.46
CA GLN A 461 -3.98 11.46 -13.89
C GLN A 461 -4.19 12.96 -14.04
N PHE A 462 -3.27 13.61 -14.74
CA PHE A 462 -3.33 15.03 -15.07
C PHE A 462 -3.47 15.16 -16.59
N GLU A 463 -4.67 15.56 -17.04
CA GLU A 463 -5.01 15.62 -18.47
C GLU A 463 -4.49 16.86 -19.17
N LYS A 464 -4.20 17.93 -18.42
CA LYS A 464 -3.65 19.21 -18.91
C LYS A 464 -2.53 19.72 -18.00
N VAL A 465 -2.41 21.04 -17.80
CA VAL A 465 -1.32 21.67 -17.04
C VAL A 465 -1.40 21.30 -15.57
N ALA A 466 -0.28 20.84 -15.00
CA ALA A 466 -0.12 20.61 -13.56
C ALA A 466 1.00 21.52 -13.02
N GLY A 467 0.64 22.62 -12.36
CA GLY A 467 1.59 23.59 -11.83
C GLY A 467 1.98 23.28 -10.38
N PHE A 468 3.26 23.17 -10.10
CA PHE A 468 3.86 23.12 -8.76
C PHE A 468 4.93 24.22 -8.61
N TYR A 469 4.78 25.33 -9.33
CA TYR A 469 5.76 26.41 -9.31
C TYR A 469 5.99 26.91 -7.88
N GLY A 470 7.23 26.90 -7.39
CA GLY A 470 7.55 27.36 -6.04
C GLY A 470 7.01 26.48 -4.91
N ALA A 471 6.51 25.27 -5.19
CA ALA A 471 5.98 24.39 -4.14
C ALA A 471 7.10 23.79 -3.28
N SER A 472 6.85 23.58 -1.98
CA SER A 472 7.81 22.95 -1.05
C SER A 472 7.30 21.62 -0.55
N PHE A 473 8.17 20.60 -0.51
CA PHE A 473 7.88 19.28 0.07
C PHE A 473 8.81 18.98 1.26
N ASP A 474 8.29 19.06 2.48
CA ASP A 474 9.04 18.81 3.72
C ASP A 474 9.25 17.30 3.99
N LYS A 475 8.52 16.45 3.25
CA LYS A 475 8.60 14.97 3.26
C LYS A 475 8.54 14.43 1.84
N VAL A 476 8.98 13.18 1.67
CA VAL A 476 8.99 12.49 0.36
C VAL A 476 7.58 12.48 -0.24
N PRO A 477 7.35 13.15 -1.39
CA PRO A 477 6.06 13.10 -2.05
C PRO A 477 5.90 11.79 -2.82
N ASN A 478 4.67 11.31 -2.91
CA ASN A 478 4.35 10.10 -3.64
C ASN A 478 3.65 10.40 -4.98
N PHE A 479 4.40 10.33 -6.08
CA PHE A 479 3.91 10.41 -7.45
C PHE A 479 3.98 9.04 -8.16
N SER A 480 4.00 7.93 -7.41
CA SER A 480 4.09 6.58 -7.98
C SER A 480 2.91 6.29 -8.91
N ALA A 481 3.18 5.76 -10.10
CA ALA A 481 2.19 5.51 -11.15
C ALA A 481 1.34 6.73 -11.53
N CYS A 482 1.80 7.95 -11.21
CA CYS A 482 1.19 9.18 -11.69
C CYS A 482 1.38 9.30 -13.21
N VAL A 483 0.34 9.76 -13.90
CA VAL A 483 0.36 9.98 -15.34
C VAL A 483 0.12 11.45 -15.62
N PHE A 484 1.13 12.10 -16.20
CA PHE A 484 0.98 13.40 -16.85
C PHE A 484 0.79 13.15 -18.34
N LYS A 485 -0.33 13.61 -18.91
CA LYS A 485 -0.64 13.43 -20.34
C LYS A 485 0.41 14.10 -21.23
N GLU A 486 0.88 15.27 -20.79
CA GLU A 486 1.92 16.04 -21.45
C GLU A 486 2.96 16.48 -20.40
N LEU A 487 4.18 15.94 -20.47
CA LEU A 487 5.24 16.20 -19.48
C LEU A 487 5.71 17.67 -19.50
N SER A 488 5.78 18.29 -20.68
CA SER A 488 6.12 19.72 -20.85
C SER A 488 5.15 20.66 -20.12
N ALA A 489 3.90 20.25 -19.94
CA ALA A 489 2.85 21.02 -19.29
C ALA A 489 2.92 20.98 -17.74
N VAL A 490 3.89 20.28 -17.14
CA VAL A 490 4.01 20.13 -15.68
C VAL A 490 5.05 21.11 -15.13
N ASN A 491 4.64 22.21 -14.49
CA ASN A 491 5.61 23.21 -14.02
C ASN A 491 6.21 22.82 -12.66
N LEU A 492 7.51 22.46 -12.64
CA LEU A 492 8.26 22.12 -11.42
C LEU A 492 9.35 23.18 -11.08
N ILE A 493 9.30 24.37 -11.68
CA ILE A 493 10.31 25.41 -11.44
C ILE A 493 10.22 25.92 -10.00
N GLY A 494 11.36 25.99 -9.32
CA GLY A 494 11.43 26.48 -7.94
C GLY A 494 10.83 25.53 -6.90
N VAL A 495 10.61 24.26 -7.24
CA VAL A 495 10.17 23.26 -6.26
C VAL A 495 11.29 23.03 -5.25
N ASP A 496 11.00 23.30 -3.98
CA ASP A 496 11.93 23.12 -2.86
C ASP A 496 11.86 21.68 -2.32
N ILE A 497 13.04 21.06 -2.23
CA ILE A 497 13.25 19.69 -1.74
C ILE A 497 14.40 19.60 -0.74
N ASP A 498 14.81 20.71 -0.12
CA ASP A 498 15.99 20.77 0.76
C ASP A 498 15.86 19.81 1.95
N GLU A 499 14.63 19.57 2.43
CA GLU A 499 14.32 18.62 3.50
C GLU A 499 14.34 17.14 3.03
N ILE A 500 14.31 16.88 1.72
CA ILE A 500 14.30 15.52 1.15
C ILE A 500 15.73 15.02 0.93
N ASN A 501 16.37 14.62 2.03
CA ASN A 501 17.68 13.99 2.01
C ASN A 501 17.59 12.44 2.12
N PHE A 502 18.77 11.80 2.06
CA PHE A 502 18.88 10.34 2.17
C PHE A 502 18.37 9.76 3.49
N ASP A 503 18.43 10.52 4.59
CA ASP A 503 17.88 10.08 5.88
C ASP A 503 16.36 10.22 5.88
N ALA A 504 15.81 11.28 5.30
CA ALA A 504 14.37 11.48 5.13
C ALA A 504 13.73 10.35 4.31
N ILE A 505 14.39 9.90 3.22
CA ILE A 505 13.93 8.75 2.42
C ILE A 505 13.95 7.45 3.23
N ARG A 506 15.01 7.19 4.01
CA ARG A 506 15.05 6.03 4.90
C ARG A 506 13.92 6.07 5.92
N VAL A 507 13.71 7.20 6.57
CA VAL A 507 12.63 7.38 7.55
C VAL A 507 11.27 7.15 6.91
N TYR A 508 11.03 7.67 5.70
CA TYR A 508 9.81 7.45 4.94
C TYR A 508 9.55 5.95 4.69
N ILE A 509 10.57 5.22 4.22
CA ILE A 509 10.46 3.79 3.91
C ILE A 509 10.36 2.94 5.20
N ASP A 510 11.11 3.26 6.25
CA ASP A 510 11.13 2.48 7.48
C ASP A 510 9.87 2.67 8.33
N LYS A 511 9.30 3.88 8.34
CA LYS A 511 8.08 4.18 9.11
C LYS A 511 6.78 3.87 8.35
N CYS A 512 6.85 3.35 7.13
CA CYS A 512 5.67 3.11 6.30
C CYS A 512 4.62 2.20 6.97
N HIS A 513 5.05 1.24 7.80
CA HIS A 513 4.19 0.32 8.54
C HIS A 513 3.30 1.00 9.58
N GLY A 514 3.76 2.09 10.18
CA GLY A 514 3.00 2.80 11.21
C GLY A 514 1.86 3.65 10.64
N ILE A 515 1.96 4.02 9.37
CA ILE A 515 1.07 4.99 8.71
C ILE A 515 0.07 4.28 7.79
N ASP A 516 0.45 3.16 7.17
CA ASP A 516 -0.43 2.43 6.25
C ASP A 516 -1.46 1.58 7.02
N LYS A 517 -2.74 1.99 6.95
CA LYS A 517 -3.85 1.24 7.56
C LYS A 517 -3.90 -0.22 7.08
N THR A 518 -3.56 -0.48 5.81
CA THR A 518 -3.58 -1.83 5.25
C THR A 518 -2.52 -2.74 5.86
N PHE A 519 -1.39 -2.18 6.30
CA PHE A 519 -0.40 -2.93 7.07
C PHE A 519 -0.98 -3.33 8.43
N ASN A 520 -1.58 -2.38 9.15
CA ASN A 520 -2.15 -2.63 10.48
C ASN A 520 -3.28 -3.66 10.44
N ASP A 521 -4.16 -3.59 9.43
CA ASP A 521 -5.24 -4.57 9.23
C ASP A 521 -4.68 -5.98 8.97
N LYS A 522 -3.67 -6.11 8.09
CA LYS A 522 -3.01 -7.40 7.79
C LYS A 522 -2.21 -7.92 8.98
N LYS A 523 -1.56 -7.04 9.75
CA LYS A 523 -0.84 -7.38 10.98
C LYS A 523 -1.80 -7.95 12.03
N GLY A 524 -2.97 -7.34 12.20
CA GLY A 524 -4.03 -7.83 13.09
C GLY A 524 -4.49 -9.24 12.71
N ALA A 525 -4.65 -9.52 11.41
CA ALA A 525 -5.02 -10.85 10.93
C ALA A 525 -3.96 -11.95 11.21
N TYR A 526 -2.70 -11.57 11.46
CA TYR A 526 -1.63 -12.51 11.78
C TYR A 526 -1.48 -12.78 13.29
N ASN A 527 -2.39 -12.30 14.14
CA ASN A 527 -2.35 -12.49 15.61
C ASN A 527 -0.97 -12.17 16.21
N ASN A 528 -0.26 -11.18 15.66
CA ASN A 528 1.11 -10.84 16.05
C ASN A 528 2.11 -12.01 15.95
N ASP A 529 1.97 -12.93 14.99
CA ASP A 529 3.05 -13.85 14.62
C ASP A 529 4.26 -13.03 14.12
N ASP A 530 5.21 -12.75 15.03
CA ASP A 530 6.38 -11.90 14.82
C ASP A 530 7.10 -12.19 13.51
N LYS A 531 7.10 -13.45 13.07
CA LYS A 531 7.76 -13.87 11.82
C LYS A 531 6.97 -13.44 10.58
N LYS A 532 5.65 -13.60 10.59
CA LYS A 532 4.78 -13.13 9.48
C LYS A 532 4.74 -11.62 9.45
N VAL A 533 4.71 -10.97 10.62
CA VAL A 533 4.77 -9.51 10.74
C VAL A 533 6.08 -8.98 10.16
N LYS A 534 7.23 -9.55 10.50
CA LYS A 534 8.52 -9.13 9.91
C LYS A 534 8.57 -9.31 8.38
N GLN A 535 7.98 -10.39 7.86
CA GLN A 535 7.90 -10.59 6.41
C GLN A 535 6.98 -9.55 5.74
N LEU A 536 5.85 -9.23 6.37
CA LEU A 536 4.93 -8.19 5.94
C LEU A 536 5.61 -6.81 5.97
N GLU A 537 6.40 -6.52 7.01
CA GLU A 537 7.19 -5.30 7.12
C GLU A 537 8.14 -5.17 5.91
N LEU A 538 8.94 -6.20 5.62
CA LEU A 538 9.83 -6.17 4.46
C LEU A 538 9.08 -5.99 3.13
N GLU A 539 7.89 -6.56 2.99
CA GLU A 539 7.05 -6.36 1.81
C GLU A 539 6.59 -4.91 1.63
N PHE A 540 6.13 -4.28 2.71
CA PHE A 540 5.73 -2.88 2.68
C PHE A 540 6.92 -1.95 2.47
N LYS A 541 8.09 -2.22 3.07
CA LYS A 541 9.31 -1.44 2.81
C LYS A 541 9.70 -1.48 1.33
N ILE A 542 9.63 -2.66 0.70
CA ILE A 542 9.89 -2.80 -0.74
C ILE A 542 8.88 -1.97 -1.54
N LYS A 543 7.58 -2.05 -1.22
CA LYS A 543 6.54 -1.25 -1.90
C LYS A 543 6.81 0.25 -1.79
N TYR A 544 7.11 0.75 -0.58
CA TYR A 544 7.37 2.18 -0.36
C TYR A 544 8.67 2.65 -1.02
N ALA A 545 9.72 1.82 -1.04
CA ALA A 545 10.94 2.10 -1.79
C ALA A 545 10.67 2.16 -3.31
N GLN A 546 9.83 1.28 -3.83
CA GLN A 546 9.38 1.29 -5.22
C GLN A 546 8.58 2.56 -5.55
N ASN A 547 7.65 2.94 -4.68
CA ASN A 547 6.85 4.15 -4.85
C ASN A 547 7.73 5.41 -4.85
N ALA A 548 8.67 5.53 -3.91
CA ALA A 548 9.61 6.65 -3.88
C ALA A 548 10.47 6.71 -5.15
N LYS A 549 11.07 5.57 -5.53
CA LYS A 549 11.86 5.45 -6.76
C LYS A 549 11.05 5.87 -7.99
N ASP A 550 9.82 5.39 -8.11
CA ASP A 550 8.96 5.72 -9.24
C ASP A 550 8.56 7.20 -9.26
N SER A 551 8.22 7.75 -8.09
CA SER A 551 7.91 9.18 -7.93
C SER A 551 9.06 10.05 -8.42
N PHE A 552 10.28 9.76 -7.96
CA PHE A 552 11.47 10.50 -8.36
C PHE A 552 11.79 10.33 -9.84
N ARG A 553 11.54 9.15 -10.41
CA ARG A 553 11.69 8.89 -11.84
C ARG A 553 10.73 9.75 -12.66
N VAL A 554 9.46 9.84 -12.26
CA VAL A 554 8.44 10.66 -12.94
C VAL A 554 8.85 12.13 -12.91
N LEU A 555 9.17 12.68 -11.74
CA LEU A 555 9.56 14.09 -11.58
C LEU A 555 10.86 14.42 -12.34
N LYS A 556 11.85 13.53 -12.29
CA LYS A 556 13.07 13.65 -13.08
C LYS A 556 12.78 13.70 -14.58
N ASN A 557 11.90 12.82 -15.09
CA ASN A 557 11.59 12.79 -16.51
C ASN A 557 10.87 14.07 -16.97
N VAL A 558 9.97 14.63 -16.15
CA VAL A 558 9.37 15.95 -16.40
C VAL A 558 10.47 17.02 -16.57
N LEU A 559 11.41 17.09 -15.61
CA LEU A 559 12.48 18.09 -15.65
C LEU A 559 13.42 17.92 -16.85
N ILE A 560 13.71 16.68 -17.25
CA ILE A 560 14.51 16.39 -18.46
C ILE A 560 13.80 16.92 -19.70
N GLU A 561 12.48 16.67 -19.85
CA GLU A 561 11.69 17.16 -20.97
C GLU A 561 11.67 18.70 -21.04
N GLN A 562 11.71 19.35 -19.88
CA GLN A 562 11.76 20.82 -19.76
C GLN A 562 13.16 21.42 -19.96
N ASN A 563 14.16 20.60 -20.32
CA ASN A 563 15.57 20.99 -20.37
C ASN A 563 16.13 21.53 -19.03
N ASN A 564 15.47 21.23 -17.90
CA ASN A 564 15.95 21.58 -16.58
C ASN A 564 16.86 20.47 -16.01
N LEU A 565 18.06 20.38 -16.58
CA LEU A 565 19.01 19.30 -16.31
C LEU A 565 19.67 19.36 -14.93
N LEU A 566 19.69 20.52 -14.27
CA LEU A 566 20.31 20.69 -12.96
C LEU A 566 19.40 20.11 -11.87
N GLU A 567 18.15 20.54 -11.81
CA GLU A 567 17.16 20.04 -10.87
C GLU A 567 16.84 18.56 -11.11
N ALA A 568 16.81 18.11 -12.38
CA ALA A 568 16.64 16.69 -12.72
C ALA A 568 17.70 15.79 -12.06
N GLN A 569 18.93 16.29 -11.85
CA GLN A 569 20.00 15.52 -11.21
C GLN A 569 19.73 15.29 -9.73
N ASN A 570 19.15 16.27 -9.03
CA ASN A 570 18.79 16.12 -7.63
C ASN A 570 17.77 14.99 -7.46
N TRP A 571 16.71 14.97 -8.27
CA TRP A 571 15.73 13.89 -8.28
C TRP A 571 16.31 12.53 -8.70
N HIS A 572 17.21 12.51 -9.69
CA HIS A 572 17.88 11.28 -10.12
C HIS A 572 18.75 10.65 -9.02
N LYS A 573 19.43 11.48 -8.22
CA LYS A 573 20.20 11.03 -7.06
C LYS A 573 19.30 10.37 -6.02
N LEU A 574 18.13 10.95 -5.74
CA LEU A 574 17.13 10.37 -4.84
C LEU A 574 16.54 9.06 -5.41
N GLU A 575 16.27 9.00 -6.72
CA GLU A 575 15.80 7.79 -7.44
C GLU A 575 16.76 6.61 -7.25
N LEU A 576 18.06 6.83 -7.47
CA LEU A 576 19.09 5.79 -7.34
C LEU A 576 19.22 5.30 -5.90
N TYR A 577 19.11 6.21 -4.93
CA TYR A 577 19.16 5.85 -3.53
C TYR A 577 17.93 5.05 -3.07
N ALA A 578 16.73 5.41 -3.54
CA ALA A 578 15.53 4.61 -3.30
C ALA A 578 15.66 3.20 -3.92
N LYS A 579 16.29 3.09 -5.10
CA LYS A 579 16.62 1.79 -5.73
C LYS A 579 17.62 0.99 -4.89
N GLU A 580 18.62 1.63 -4.30
CA GLU A 580 19.57 0.97 -3.38
C GLU A 580 18.80 0.33 -2.21
N ILE A 581 17.97 1.09 -1.49
CA ILE A 581 17.17 0.60 -0.35
C ILE A 581 16.21 -0.53 -0.78
N GLU A 582 15.59 -0.42 -1.96
CA GLU A 582 14.74 -1.47 -2.52
C GLU A 582 15.52 -2.79 -2.66
N ILE A 583 16.74 -2.75 -3.20
CA ILE A 583 17.59 -3.93 -3.39
C ILE A 583 18.04 -4.48 -2.04
N GLU A 584 18.45 -3.62 -1.10
CA GLU A 584 18.85 -4.03 0.26
C GLU A 584 17.73 -4.79 0.97
N THR A 585 16.51 -4.27 0.91
CA THR A 585 15.34 -4.86 1.56
C THR A 585 14.94 -6.18 0.89
N LYS A 586 15.06 -6.29 -0.44
CA LYS A 586 14.81 -7.54 -1.17
C LYS A 586 15.80 -8.64 -0.77
N LEU A 587 17.08 -8.30 -0.60
CA LEU A 587 18.10 -9.23 -0.11
C LEU A 587 17.78 -9.69 1.31
N GLU A 588 17.41 -8.78 2.22
CA GLU A 588 17.03 -9.15 3.59
C GLU A 588 15.80 -10.07 3.63
N LYS A 589 14.79 -9.80 2.79
CA LYS A 589 13.60 -10.65 2.65
C LYS A 589 13.98 -12.06 2.19
N TYR A 590 14.90 -12.17 1.24
CA TYR A 590 15.39 -13.44 0.74
C TYR A 590 16.13 -14.23 1.82
N ASP A 591 17.06 -13.60 2.54
CA ASP A 591 17.83 -14.25 3.61
C ASP A 591 16.91 -14.79 4.73
N ASN A 592 15.90 -14.01 5.13
CA ASN A 592 14.88 -14.46 6.09
C ASN A 592 14.08 -15.67 5.58
N SER A 593 13.76 -15.71 4.28
CA SER A 593 13.05 -16.84 3.67
C SER A 593 13.89 -18.14 3.67
N ILE A 594 15.20 -18.02 3.51
CA ILE A 594 16.14 -19.16 3.55
C ILE A 594 16.26 -19.69 4.98
N LEU A 595 16.44 -18.81 5.96
CA LEU A 595 16.53 -19.19 7.38
C LEU A 595 15.31 -20.00 7.81
N LYS A 596 14.11 -19.65 7.31
CA LYS A 596 12.86 -20.40 7.55
C LYS A 596 12.88 -21.82 6.99
N LYS A 597 13.36 -22.01 5.75
CA LYS A 597 13.46 -23.35 5.14
C LYS A 597 14.50 -24.21 5.87
N TYR A 598 15.59 -23.59 6.32
CA TYR A 598 16.62 -24.25 7.10
C TYR A 598 16.11 -24.69 8.48
N ASP A 599 15.44 -23.81 9.23
CA ASP A 599 14.83 -24.14 10.53
C ASP A 599 13.80 -25.28 10.44
N GLY A 600 13.02 -25.33 9.35
CA GLY A 600 12.08 -26.43 9.09
C GLY A 600 12.76 -27.79 8.90
N ILE A 601 13.81 -27.83 8.08
CA ILE A 601 14.62 -29.04 7.84
C ILE A 601 15.35 -29.48 9.11
N VAL A 602 15.87 -28.52 9.90
CA VAL A 602 16.53 -28.80 11.19
C VAL A 602 15.53 -29.35 12.21
N LYS A 603 14.30 -28.85 12.27
CA LYS A 603 13.27 -29.39 13.18
C LYS A 603 12.81 -30.81 12.82
N GLU A 604 12.73 -31.16 11.54
CA GLU A 604 12.44 -32.54 11.09
C GLU A 604 13.60 -33.50 11.43
N THR A 605 14.84 -33.10 11.18
CA THR A 605 16.04 -33.89 11.51
C THR A 605 16.28 -34.02 13.03
N VAL A 606 15.98 -32.98 13.82
CA VAL A 606 16.06 -33.05 15.29
C VAL A 606 15.00 -33.99 15.89
N LYS A 607 13.83 -34.17 15.24
CA LYS A 607 12.85 -35.20 15.65
C LYS A 607 13.40 -36.62 15.45
N GLU A 608 14.13 -36.88 14.36
CA GLU A 608 14.81 -38.17 14.12
C GLU A 608 16.00 -38.38 15.08
N VAL A 609 16.76 -37.33 15.41
CA VAL A 609 17.93 -37.40 16.31
C VAL A 609 17.55 -37.49 17.80
N LYS A 610 16.36 -37.01 18.22
CA LYS A 610 15.88 -37.14 19.61
C LYS A 610 15.69 -38.60 20.02
N TYR A 611 15.45 -39.50 19.06
CA TYR A 611 15.40 -40.95 19.26
C TYR A 611 16.77 -41.55 19.63
N CYS A 612 17.88 -40.88 19.30
CA CYS A 612 19.25 -41.33 19.58
C CYS A 612 19.83 -40.79 20.90
N LYS A 613 19.15 -39.88 21.60
CA LYS A 613 19.70 -39.13 22.74
C LYS A 613 19.70 -39.87 24.09
N LYS A 614 19.46 -41.18 24.11
CA LYS A 614 19.47 -42.00 25.35
C LYS A 614 20.83 -42.65 25.66
N TYR A 615 21.86 -42.51 24.81
CA TYR A 615 23.16 -43.13 25.05
C TYR A 615 24.33 -42.16 24.81
N TYR A 616 25.25 -42.17 25.79
CA TYR A 616 26.55 -41.51 25.93
C TYR A 616 26.61 -40.04 26.38
N LYS A 617 27.21 -39.86 27.57
CA LYS A 617 27.61 -38.61 28.22
C LYS A 617 29.12 -38.43 27.92
N PHE A 618 29.46 -37.56 26.98
CA PHE A 618 30.86 -37.27 26.61
C PHE A 618 31.51 -36.36 27.66
N ASN A 619 32.65 -36.77 28.22
CA ASN A 619 33.35 -36.01 29.27
C ASN A 619 34.53 -35.24 28.66
N PHE A 620 34.33 -33.93 28.46
CA PHE A 620 35.22 -33.04 27.72
C PHE A 620 36.63 -32.87 28.36
N ILE A 621 36.73 -33.04 29.68
CA ILE A 621 37.96 -32.80 30.44
C ILE A 621 39.03 -33.89 30.19
N ASP A 622 38.61 -35.14 29.96
CA ASP A 622 39.52 -36.28 29.70
C ASP A 622 40.12 -36.23 28.28
N PHE A 623 39.38 -35.64 27.34
CA PHE A 623 39.83 -35.36 25.97
C PHE A 623 40.88 -34.25 25.92
N VAL A 624 40.69 -33.18 26.70
CA VAL A 624 41.63 -32.06 26.79
C VAL A 624 42.95 -32.48 27.45
N TRP A 625 42.93 -33.31 28.51
CA TRP A 625 44.15 -33.83 29.15
C TRP A 625 44.97 -34.76 28.25
N ARG A 626 44.34 -35.52 27.35
CA ARG A 626 45.05 -36.33 26.33
C ARG A 626 45.70 -35.47 25.25
N LEU A 627 45.05 -34.38 24.82
CA LEU A 627 45.60 -33.44 23.84
C LEU A 627 46.83 -32.69 24.38
N VAL A 628 46.80 -32.25 25.65
CA VAL A 628 47.95 -31.58 26.29
C VAL A 628 49.18 -32.51 26.40
N LYS A 629 48.96 -33.80 26.65
CA LYS A 629 50.03 -34.83 26.71
C LYS A 629 50.69 -35.10 25.35
N ILE A 630 49.96 -34.89 24.25
CA ILE A 630 50.46 -35.06 22.87
C ILE A 630 51.28 -33.82 22.46
N ILE A 631 50.85 -32.62 22.86
CA ILE A 631 51.51 -31.35 22.54
C ILE A 631 52.91 -31.25 23.19
N LEU A 632 53.10 -31.77 24.40
CA LEU A 632 54.39 -31.76 25.10
C LEU A 632 55.45 -32.73 24.52
N LYS A 633 55.06 -33.64 23.62
CA LYS A 633 55.95 -34.68 23.06
C LYS A 633 56.41 -34.39 21.62
N LEU A 634 56.06 -33.23 21.07
CA LEU A 634 56.18 -32.86 19.65
C LEU A 634 57.32 -31.86 19.33
N SER A 635 58.30 -31.67 20.21
CA SER A 635 59.38 -30.70 20.00
C SER A 635 60.65 -31.24 19.30
N SER A 636 60.72 -32.51 18.88
CA SER A 636 61.97 -33.07 18.32
C SER A 636 61.89 -33.78 16.96
N THR A 637 60.86 -33.58 16.13
CA THR A 637 60.77 -34.25 14.81
C THR A 637 60.28 -33.35 13.67
N ALA A 638 60.99 -32.24 13.41
CA ALA A 638 60.79 -31.41 12.21
C ALA A 638 61.18 -32.12 10.89
N LEU A 639 62.02 -33.17 10.95
CA LEU A 639 62.50 -33.89 9.76
C LEU A 639 61.48 -34.92 9.20
N ALA A 640 60.54 -35.40 10.03
CA ALA A 640 59.52 -36.36 9.59
C ALA A 640 58.34 -35.71 8.86
N TRP A 641 58.11 -34.40 9.07
CA TRP A 641 57.05 -33.65 8.41
C TRP A 641 57.33 -33.40 6.91
N MET A 642 58.61 -33.34 6.52
CA MET A 642 58.99 -33.22 5.10
C MET A 642 58.66 -34.48 4.28
N ILE A 643 58.78 -35.67 4.87
CA ILE A 643 58.46 -36.94 4.20
C ILE A 643 56.93 -37.21 4.21
N ALA A 644 56.21 -36.72 5.22
CA ALA A 644 54.75 -36.84 5.30
C ALA A 644 53.99 -35.92 4.32
N MET A 645 54.51 -34.71 4.03
CA MET A 645 53.91 -33.84 3.01
C MET A 645 54.10 -34.37 1.57
N ALA A 646 55.21 -35.06 1.30
CA ALA A 646 55.47 -35.68 -0.01
C ALA A 646 54.53 -36.89 -0.30
N THR A 647 53.94 -37.52 0.72
CA THR A 647 53.03 -38.67 0.57
C THR A 647 51.54 -38.29 0.60
N LEU A 648 51.19 -37.03 0.89
CA LEU A 648 49.81 -36.55 1.01
C LEU A 648 49.33 -35.72 -0.20
N VAL A 649 50.24 -35.21 -1.03
CA VAL A 649 49.90 -34.42 -2.22
C VAL A 649 49.66 -35.29 -3.46
N LEU A 650 50.35 -36.43 -3.58
CA LEU A 650 50.16 -37.37 -4.69
C LEU A 650 48.79 -38.09 -4.71
N PRO A 651 48.17 -38.44 -3.55
CA PRO A 651 46.82 -38.98 -3.53
C PRO A 651 45.73 -37.94 -3.85
N LEU A 652 45.97 -36.64 -3.59
CA LEU A 652 44.98 -35.59 -3.89
C LEU A 652 44.90 -35.27 -5.39
N ILE A 653 46.02 -35.35 -6.10
CA ILE A 653 46.09 -35.20 -7.57
C ILE A 653 45.52 -36.45 -8.26
N ILE A 654 45.78 -37.65 -7.71
CA ILE A 654 45.19 -38.91 -8.19
C ILE A 654 43.69 -39.00 -7.85
N VAL A 655 43.21 -38.42 -6.75
CA VAL A 655 41.77 -38.32 -6.42
C VAL A 655 41.03 -37.38 -7.37
N PHE A 656 41.67 -36.30 -7.85
CA PHE A 656 41.07 -35.44 -8.87
C PHE A 656 40.98 -36.12 -10.25
N LEU A 657 41.97 -36.94 -10.62
CA LEU A 657 41.96 -37.76 -11.84
C LEU A 657 41.06 -39.01 -11.74
N LEU A 658 40.85 -39.56 -10.53
CA LEU A 658 40.00 -40.75 -10.28
C LEU A 658 38.51 -40.44 -10.09
N ILE A 659 38.12 -39.16 -9.95
CA ILE A 659 36.70 -38.75 -10.01
C ILE A 659 36.11 -39.00 -11.41
N CYS A 660 36.93 -39.19 -12.44
CA CYS A 660 36.48 -39.45 -13.80
C CYS A 660 36.25 -40.95 -14.13
N VAL A 661 36.47 -41.91 -13.23
CA VAL A 661 36.24 -43.33 -13.54
C VAL A 661 35.37 -43.99 -12.48
N GLU A 662 34.08 -44.02 -12.78
CA GLU A 662 32.95 -44.68 -12.12
C GLU A 662 33.10 -46.19 -11.81
N TYR A 663 34.29 -46.80 -11.83
CA TYR A 663 34.45 -48.27 -11.95
C TYR A 663 35.15 -49.02 -10.80
N SER A 664 35.68 -48.37 -9.75
CA SER A 664 36.46 -49.04 -8.70
C SER A 664 35.75 -49.16 -7.33
N VAL A 665 34.47 -48.77 -7.23
CA VAL A 665 33.65 -48.85 -6.02
C VAL A 665 33.51 -50.29 -5.49
N MET A 666 33.59 -51.32 -6.35
CA MET A 666 33.43 -52.72 -5.92
C MET A 666 34.67 -53.35 -5.26
N LYS A 667 35.90 -52.85 -5.54
CA LYS A 667 37.12 -53.36 -4.88
C LYS A 667 37.37 -52.72 -3.52
N ILE A 668 36.92 -51.48 -3.35
CA ILE A 668 37.05 -50.72 -2.11
C ILE A 668 36.12 -51.26 -1.02
N ILE A 669 34.91 -51.74 -1.38
CA ILE A 669 33.97 -52.36 -0.41
C ILE A 669 34.57 -53.63 0.23
N LYS A 670 35.29 -54.48 -0.53
CA LYS A 670 35.94 -55.69 0.02
C LYS A 670 37.10 -55.37 0.98
N ALA A 671 37.89 -54.34 0.67
CA ALA A 671 38.97 -53.87 1.55
C ALA A 671 38.44 -53.19 2.83
N LEU A 672 37.36 -52.41 2.72
CA LEU A 672 36.68 -51.80 3.87
C LEU A 672 36.00 -52.83 4.77
N THR A 673 35.40 -53.90 4.24
CA THR A 673 34.86 -55.00 5.08
C THR A 673 35.94 -55.76 5.85
N PHE A 674 37.18 -55.83 5.33
CA PHE A 674 38.29 -56.50 6.02
C PHE A 674 38.84 -55.63 7.17
N ILE A 675 38.95 -54.32 6.93
CA ILE A 675 39.44 -53.33 7.92
C ILE A 675 38.39 -53.06 9.01
N LEU A 676 37.09 -52.98 8.65
CA LEU A 676 36.00 -52.77 9.61
C LEU A 676 35.73 -53.99 10.50
N LYS A 677 36.05 -55.22 10.06
CA LYS A 677 35.90 -56.44 10.88
C LYS A 677 36.96 -56.55 11.99
N SER A 678 38.07 -55.81 11.87
CA SER A 678 39.17 -55.78 12.85
C SER A 678 39.01 -54.68 13.92
N LEU A 679 38.07 -53.74 13.75
CA LEU A 679 37.91 -52.56 14.61
C LEU A 679 36.44 -52.36 15.00
N MET A 680 36.06 -52.99 16.13
CA MET A 680 34.97 -52.65 17.06
C MET A 680 33.55 -53.25 16.88
N PRO A 681 32.82 -53.41 18.02
CA PRO A 681 31.47 -53.94 18.07
C PRO A 681 30.43 -52.79 18.02
N LEU A 682 29.91 -52.40 16.85
CA LEU A 682 28.74 -51.49 16.77
C LEU A 682 28.01 -51.63 15.42
N SER A 683 26.67 -51.54 15.42
CA SER A 683 25.79 -51.89 14.30
C SER A 683 25.68 -50.84 13.19
N ILE A 684 25.82 -51.29 11.94
CA ILE A 684 25.95 -50.51 10.69
C ILE A 684 24.69 -49.69 10.35
N ASP A 685 23.50 -50.15 10.74
CA ASP A 685 22.22 -49.51 10.36
C ASP A 685 22.05 -48.10 10.93
N LYS A 686 22.66 -47.82 12.09
CA LYS A 686 22.60 -46.50 12.75
C LYS A 686 23.51 -45.46 12.09
N PHE A 687 24.60 -45.90 11.46
CA PHE A 687 25.54 -45.03 10.75
C PHE A 687 24.95 -44.55 9.40
N VAL A 688 24.23 -45.43 8.69
CA VAL A 688 23.57 -45.12 7.42
C VAL A 688 22.46 -44.08 7.59
N ILE A 689 21.69 -44.15 8.68
CA ILE A 689 20.61 -43.18 8.98
C ILE A 689 21.19 -41.79 9.29
N PHE A 690 22.26 -41.72 10.10
CA PHE A 690 22.96 -40.47 10.41
C PHE A 690 23.48 -39.77 9.14
N TRP A 691 24.13 -40.52 8.24
CA TRP A 691 24.63 -39.97 7.00
C TRP A 691 23.52 -39.61 6.01
N LYS A 692 22.41 -40.36 5.91
CA LYS A 692 21.25 -39.97 5.08
C LYS A 692 20.66 -38.61 5.49
N GLY A 693 20.55 -38.33 6.79
CA GLY A 693 20.11 -37.03 7.30
C GLY A 693 21.10 -35.90 6.97
N TYR A 694 22.40 -36.16 7.15
CA TYR A 694 23.46 -35.20 6.82
C TYR A 694 23.58 -34.95 5.31
N PHE A 695 23.41 -35.98 4.47
CA PHE A 695 23.44 -35.88 3.01
C PHE A 695 22.26 -35.07 2.48
N ARG A 696 21.06 -35.18 3.08
CA ARG A 696 19.91 -34.31 2.76
C ARG A 696 20.19 -32.83 3.07
N ILE A 697 20.91 -32.53 4.16
CA ILE A 697 21.35 -31.17 4.47
C ILE A 697 22.36 -30.66 3.44
N CYS A 698 23.28 -31.52 2.99
CA CYS A 698 24.26 -31.19 1.96
C CYS A 698 23.64 -31.02 0.55
N THR A 699 22.72 -31.89 0.13
CA THR A 699 22.03 -31.73 -1.16
C THR A 699 21.13 -30.50 -1.19
N PHE A 700 20.53 -30.14 -0.05
CA PHE A 700 19.86 -28.84 0.10
C PHE A 700 20.83 -27.65 -0.08
N LYS A 701 22.01 -27.69 0.55
CA LYS A 701 23.07 -26.68 0.37
C LYS A 701 23.60 -26.59 -1.07
N ILE A 702 23.62 -27.70 -1.82
CA ILE A 702 24.07 -27.73 -3.22
C ILE A 702 22.96 -27.24 -4.17
N SER A 703 21.70 -27.62 -3.94
CA SER A 703 20.54 -27.10 -4.70
C SER A 703 20.37 -25.58 -4.56
N LYS A 704 20.87 -24.99 -3.47
CA LYS A 704 20.97 -23.55 -3.22
C LYS A 704 21.88 -22.86 -4.24
N LEU A 705 23.02 -23.45 -4.60
CA LEU A 705 23.95 -22.85 -5.58
C LEU A 705 23.34 -22.66 -6.97
N GLY A 706 22.44 -23.55 -7.41
CA GLY A 706 21.76 -23.44 -8.70
C GLY A 706 20.68 -22.34 -8.78
N LYS A 707 20.04 -21.97 -7.65
CA LYS A 707 19.10 -20.84 -7.57
C LYS A 707 19.78 -19.49 -7.31
N ASN A 708 21.03 -19.48 -6.83
CA ASN A 708 21.82 -18.29 -6.51
C ASN A 708 22.18 -17.39 -7.72
N MET A 709 21.99 -17.83 -8.97
CA MET A 709 22.38 -17.05 -10.15
C MET A 709 21.64 -15.69 -10.26
N ARG A 710 20.37 -15.59 -9.84
CA ARG A 710 19.61 -14.30 -9.83
C ARG A 710 20.00 -13.37 -8.67
N ASP A 711 20.48 -13.93 -7.57
CA ASP A 711 20.79 -13.17 -6.34
C ASP A 711 22.19 -12.56 -6.40
N PHE A 712 23.13 -13.21 -7.11
CA PHE A 712 24.45 -12.62 -7.40
C PHE A 712 24.32 -11.30 -8.16
N THR A 713 23.43 -11.20 -9.15
CA THR A 713 23.19 -9.94 -9.87
C THR A 713 22.72 -8.83 -8.93
N LEU A 714 21.75 -9.10 -8.06
CA LEU A 714 21.28 -8.11 -7.07
C LEU A 714 22.38 -7.69 -6.08
N PHE A 715 23.22 -8.63 -5.66
CA PHE A 715 24.37 -8.35 -4.82
C PHE A 715 25.41 -7.47 -5.52
N PHE A 716 25.74 -7.78 -6.79
CA PHE A 716 26.63 -6.95 -7.61
C PHE A 716 26.03 -5.57 -7.88
N ASP A 717 24.73 -5.48 -8.18
CA ASP A 717 24.02 -4.20 -8.36
C ASP A 717 24.09 -3.34 -7.09
N LYS A 718 23.92 -3.96 -5.91
CA LYS A 718 24.09 -3.29 -4.61
C LYS A 718 25.52 -2.77 -4.44
N ILE A 719 26.54 -3.60 -4.66
CA ILE A 719 27.95 -3.21 -4.55
C ILE A 719 28.27 -2.09 -5.55
N LEU A 720 27.78 -2.21 -6.78
CA LEU A 720 28.00 -1.24 -7.84
C LEU A 720 27.41 0.13 -7.47
N LEU A 721 26.15 0.16 -7.02
CA LEU A 721 25.51 1.39 -6.54
C LEU A 721 26.24 1.98 -5.33
N GLN A 722 26.71 1.13 -4.41
CA GLN A 722 27.48 1.54 -3.24
C GLN A 722 28.82 2.18 -3.61
N ILE A 723 29.56 1.55 -4.53
CA ILE A 723 30.81 2.10 -5.07
C ILE A 723 30.52 3.45 -5.73
N TYR A 724 29.51 3.53 -6.61
CA TYR A 724 29.16 4.79 -7.27
C TYR A 724 28.79 5.89 -6.28
N ARG A 725 28.02 5.60 -5.23
CA ARG A 725 27.68 6.55 -4.17
C ARG A 725 28.93 7.04 -3.44
N ASN A 726 29.83 6.12 -3.12
CA ASN A 726 31.03 6.42 -2.34
C ASN A 726 32.11 7.15 -3.14
N THR A 727 32.29 6.86 -4.43
CA THR A 727 33.34 7.49 -5.25
C THR A 727 32.86 8.74 -5.99
N SER A 728 31.60 8.80 -6.38
CA SER A 728 31.10 9.82 -7.32
C SER A 728 29.77 10.47 -6.95
N ASP A 729 29.12 10.00 -5.88
CA ASP A 729 27.75 10.37 -5.53
C ASP A 729 26.81 10.20 -6.74
N HIS A 730 26.92 9.04 -7.41
CA HIS A 730 26.25 8.72 -8.67
C HIS A 730 26.54 9.72 -9.82
N HIS A 731 27.82 10.09 -9.98
CA HIS A 731 28.32 11.06 -10.97
C HIS A 731 27.91 12.52 -10.76
N THR A 732 27.45 12.90 -9.58
CA THR A 732 27.03 14.30 -9.31
C THR A 732 28.14 15.13 -8.66
N ASN A 733 29.05 14.51 -7.89
CA ASN A 733 30.03 15.24 -7.10
C ASN A 733 31.43 15.23 -7.74
N PHE A 734 31.75 16.28 -8.49
CA PHE A 734 33.05 16.46 -9.16
C PHE A 734 34.24 16.32 -8.20
N ILE A 735 34.20 17.00 -7.05
CA ILE A 735 35.30 17.01 -6.07
C ILE A 735 35.56 15.60 -5.53
N LYS A 736 34.50 14.83 -5.30
CA LYS A 736 34.62 13.45 -4.81
C LYS A 736 35.29 12.55 -5.85
N ILE A 737 34.89 12.66 -7.11
CA ILE A 737 35.48 11.90 -8.21
C ILE A 737 36.94 12.29 -8.41
N LEU A 738 37.25 13.59 -8.39
CA LEU A 738 38.61 14.09 -8.52
C LEU A 738 39.53 13.56 -7.41
N ASN A 739 39.11 13.67 -6.15
CA ASN A 739 39.88 13.14 -5.01
C ASN A 739 40.14 11.63 -5.13
N PHE A 740 39.12 10.86 -5.55
CA PHE A 740 39.28 9.42 -5.78
C PHE A 740 40.24 9.13 -6.93
N THR A 741 40.15 9.88 -8.03
CA THR A 741 41.04 9.76 -9.19
C THR A 741 42.50 10.04 -8.80
N THR A 742 42.75 11.14 -8.08
CA THR A 742 44.08 11.50 -7.54
C THR A 742 44.65 10.38 -6.68
N MET A 743 43.82 9.78 -5.82
CA MET A 743 44.23 8.67 -4.96
C MET A 743 44.64 7.44 -5.77
N ILE A 744 43.88 7.07 -6.81
CA ILE A 744 44.22 5.91 -7.66
C ILE A 744 45.55 6.11 -8.40
N ILE A 745 45.81 7.32 -8.92
CA ILE A 745 47.09 7.69 -9.55
C ILE A 745 48.25 7.54 -8.55
N ALA A 746 48.09 8.10 -7.34
CA ALA A 746 49.10 8.04 -6.29
C ALA A 746 49.41 6.60 -5.83
N ILE A 747 48.39 5.75 -5.70
CA ILE A 747 48.54 4.33 -5.34
C ILE A 747 49.31 3.57 -6.41
N TYR A 748 49.02 3.82 -7.69
CA TYR A 748 49.72 3.14 -8.79
C TYR A 748 51.20 3.51 -8.82
N TRP A 749 51.54 4.78 -8.62
CA TRP A 749 52.93 5.22 -8.47
C TRP A 749 53.61 4.60 -7.27
N LEU A 750 52.97 4.63 -6.10
CA LEU A 750 53.54 4.06 -4.87
C LEU A 750 53.80 2.57 -5.04
N ALA A 751 52.87 1.84 -5.66
CA ALA A 751 53.04 0.42 -5.94
C ALA A 751 54.24 0.15 -6.86
N ASN A 752 54.39 0.91 -7.95
CA ASN A 752 55.53 0.79 -8.87
C ASN A 752 56.85 1.17 -8.21
N PHE A 753 56.86 2.21 -7.38
CA PHE A 753 58.04 2.63 -6.63
C PHE A 753 58.50 1.55 -5.65
N LEU A 754 57.59 1.05 -4.81
CA LEU A 754 57.86 -0.04 -3.88
C LEU A 754 58.33 -1.30 -4.61
N LEU A 755 57.70 -1.63 -5.73
CA LEU A 755 58.11 -2.74 -6.58
C LEU A 755 59.57 -2.59 -7.02
N SER A 756 59.93 -1.46 -7.63
CA SER A 756 61.31 -1.23 -8.10
C SER A 756 62.36 -1.33 -7.00
N TYR A 757 62.02 -0.90 -5.78
CA TYR A 757 62.92 -0.94 -4.63
C TYR A 757 63.12 -2.35 -4.07
N TYR A 758 62.04 -3.12 -3.92
CA TYR A 758 62.08 -4.43 -3.27
C TYR A 758 62.37 -5.60 -4.24
N MET A 759 62.23 -5.42 -5.55
CA MET A 759 62.34 -6.54 -6.50
C MET A 759 63.71 -7.24 -6.49
N ASN A 760 64.81 -6.51 -6.32
CA ASN A 760 66.14 -7.13 -6.21
C ASN A 760 66.29 -8.01 -4.95
N PHE A 761 65.52 -7.72 -3.90
CA PHE A 761 65.45 -8.54 -2.69
C PHE A 761 64.51 -9.73 -2.90
N LEU A 762 63.35 -9.50 -3.50
CA LEU A 762 62.35 -10.54 -3.79
C LEU A 762 62.89 -11.63 -4.73
N THR A 763 63.76 -11.30 -5.68
CA THR A 763 64.36 -12.30 -6.58
C THR A 763 65.48 -13.13 -5.94
N LYS A 764 65.98 -12.74 -4.75
CA LYS A 764 67.06 -13.45 -4.02
C LYS A 764 66.57 -14.40 -2.93
N ILE A 765 65.31 -14.26 -2.50
CA ILE A 765 64.73 -15.07 -1.44
C ILE A 765 64.21 -16.37 -2.02
N ASP A 766 64.50 -17.47 -1.32
CA ASP A 766 63.97 -18.79 -1.66
C ASP A 766 62.42 -18.79 -1.62
N GLN A 767 61.79 -19.37 -2.65
CA GLN A 767 60.36 -19.19 -2.92
C GLN A 767 59.48 -19.67 -1.76
N ASP A 768 59.92 -20.69 -1.02
CA ASP A 768 59.20 -21.24 0.14
C ASP A 768 59.22 -20.29 1.36
N TYR A 769 60.30 -19.53 1.54
CA TYR A 769 60.42 -18.52 2.60
C TYR A 769 59.62 -17.25 2.28
N LEU A 770 59.51 -16.88 1.00
CA LEU A 770 58.65 -15.79 0.55
C LEU A 770 57.18 -16.07 0.83
N ILE A 771 56.71 -17.28 0.52
CA ILE A 771 55.32 -17.70 0.73
C ILE A 771 54.97 -17.66 2.22
N SER A 772 55.86 -18.14 3.09
CA SER A 772 55.65 -18.16 4.54
C SER A 772 55.76 -16.76 5.18
N ALA A 773 56.69 -15.91 4.73
CA ALA A 773 56.80 -14.52 5.18
C ALA A 773 55.59 -13.67 4.77
N LEU A 774 55.04 -13.86 3.55
CA LEU A 774 53.79 -13.24 3.11
C LEU A 774 52.60 -13.74 3.94
N PHE A 775 52.58 -15.03 4.28
CA PHE A 775 51.55 -15.59 5.14
C PHE A 775 51.49 -14.90 6.51
N ILE A 776 52.66 -14.67 7.13
CA ILE A 776 52.81 -14.01 8.43
C ILE A 776 52.54 -12.50 8.33
N SER A 777 53.07 -11.85 7.30
CA SER A 777 52.89 -10.41 7.02
C SER A 777 51.44 -10.03 6.73
N PHE A 778 50.62 -10.92 6.16
CA PHE A 778 49.21 -10.65 5.88
C PHE A 778 48.30 -11.03 7.05
N SER A 779 48.67 -12.04 7.85
CA SER A 779 47.86 -12.45 9.01
C SER A 779 48.01 -11.52 10.21
N LEU A 780 49.17 -10.89 10.41
CA LEU A 780 49.43 -9.97 11.53
C LEU A 780 48.60 -8.66 11.48
N PRO A 781 48.51 -7.91 10.36
CA PRO A 781 47.67 -6.71 10.28
C PRO A 781 46.19 -7.03 10.43
N ILE A 782 45.75 -8.18 9.91
CA ILE A 782 44.36 -8.63 10.02
C ILE A 782 44.04 -9.00 11.47
N LEU A 783 44.93 -9.71 12.18
CA LEU A 783 44.80 -9.98 13.62
C LEU A 783 44.81 -8.69 14.46
N PHE A 784 45.64 -7.71 14.09
CA PHE A 784 45.70 -6.39 14.73
C PHE A 784 44.44 -5.55 14.49
N ILE A 785 43.86 -5.61 13.29
CA ILE A 785 42.57 -4.99 12.94
C ILE A 785 41.42 -5.68 13.69
N ILE A 786 41.44 -7.01 13.81
CA ILE A 786 40.46 -7.80 14.59
C ILE A 786 40.51 -7.44 16.08
N GLN A 787 41.70 -7.19 16.65
CA GLN A 787 41.86 -6.82 18.06
C GLN A 787 41.47 -5.37 18.38
N ASN A 788 41.62 -4.43 17.43
CA ASN A 788 41.45 -3.00 17.72
C ASN A 788 40.07 -2.42 17.39
N ILE A 789 39.19 -3.15 16.72
CA ILE A 789 37.84 -2.63 16.42
C ILE A 789 36.84 -3.15 17.47
N LYS A 790 36.70 -2.40 18.56
CA LYS A 790 35.75 -2.67 19.67
C LYS A 790 34.25 -2.66 19.27
N LYS A 791 33.90 -2.34 18.02
CA LYS A 791 32.53 -2.37 17.48
C LYS A 791 32.56 -2.79 16.01
N VAL A 792 32.52 -4.10 15.75
CA VAL A 792 32.22 -4.65 14.42
C VAL A 792 30.96 -5.50 14.55
N THR A 793 29.91 -5.15 13.79
CA THR A 793 28.75 -6.02 13.61
C THR A 793 29.17 -7.27 12.85
N THR A 794 28.59 -8.42 13.20
CA THR A 794 29.00 -9.77 12.75
C THR A 794 29.12 -9.91 11.22
N GLU A 795 28.41 -9.08 10.45
CA GLU A 795 28.42 -9.05 8.99
C GLU A 795 29.76 -8.59 8.37
N TYR A 796 30.41 -7.55 8.91
CA TYR A 796 31.70 -7.08 8.38
C TYR A 796 32.83 -8.07 8.68
N PHE A 797 32.75 -8.79 9.80
CA PHE A 797 33.69 -9.87 10.13
C PHE A 797 33.64 -10.99 9.10
N PHE A 798 32.44 -11.44 8.70
CA PHE A 798 32.28 -12.49 7.71
C PHE A 798 32.69 -12.05 6.30
N ILE A 799 32.49 -10.78 5.92
CA ILE A 799 32.97 -10.24 4.64
C ILE A 799 34.50 -10.21 4.60
N ILE A 800 35.14 -9.72 5.67
CA ILE A 800 36.60 -9.70 5.79
C ILE A 800 37.16 -11.13 5.80
N LEU A 801 36.52 -12.06 6.51
CA LEU A 801 36.88 -13.47 6.56
C LEU A 801 36.67 -14.18 5.20
N PHE A 802 35.60 -13.85 4.48
CA PHE A 802 35.32 -14.40 3.16
C PHE A 802 36.29 -13.85 2.10
N LEU A 803 36.60 -12.56 2.13
CA LEU A 803 37.65 -11.96 1.30
C LEU A 803 39.01 -12.57 1.62
N PHE A 804 39.30 -12.85 2.89
CA PHE A 804 40.51 -13.56 3.33
C PHE A 804 40.55 -15.01 2.82
N LEU A 805 39.44 -15.75 2.89
CA LEU A 805 39.34 -17.12 2.38
C LEU A 805 39.40 -17.18 0.85
N ALA A 806 38.78 -16.23 0.15
CA ALA A 806 38.85 -16.13 -1.31
C ALA A 806 40.27 -15.74 -1.76
N PHE A 807 40.91 -14.80 -1.06
CA PHE A 807 42.32 -14.46 -1.24
C PHE A 807 43.22 -15.69 -1.02
N PHE A 808 42.96 -16.47 0.04
CA PHE A 808 43.69 -17.70 0.34
C PHE A 808 43.50 -18.76 -0.77
N MET A 809 42.28 -18.91 -1.31
CA MET A 809 42.01 -19.80 -2.44
C MET A 809 42.70 -19.34 -3.73
N VAL A 810 42.71 -18.04 -4.00
CA VAL A 810 43.41 -17.45 -5.16
C VAL A 810 44.92 -17.61 -5.02
N LEU A 811 45.47 -17.36 -3.83
CA LEU A 811 46.88 -17.58 -3.51
C LEU A 811 47.26 -19.07 -3.64
N ALA A 812 46.40 -19.98 -3.19
CA ALA A 812 46.58 -21.42 -3.35
C ALA A 812 46.54 -21.87 -4.82
N THR A 813 45.68 -21.26 -5.66
CA THR A 813 45.66 -21.53 -7.12
C THR A 813 46.84 -20.91 -7.85
N ILE A 814 47.39 -19.80 -7.35
CA ILE A 814 48.58 -19.13 -7.88
C ILE A 814 49.84 -19.96 -7.62
N ILE A 815 49.92 -20.65 -6.48
CA ILE A 815 51.00 -21.59 -6.13
C ILE A 815 51.07 -22.77 -7.13
N LEU A 816 49.98 -23.10 -7.82
CA LEU A 816 49.90 -24.17 -8.81
C LEU A 816 50.31 -23.77 -10.24
N ILE A 817 50.63 -22.49 -10.50
CA ILE A 817 50.94 -21.96 -11.84
C ILE A 817 52.37 -21.40 -11.87
N SER A 818 53.12 -21.64 -12.95
CA SER A 818 54.44 -21.04 -13.20
C SER A 818 54.39 -19.50 -13.14
N ASN A 819 55.35 -18.85 -12.48
CA ASN A 819 55.41 -17.40 -12.12
C ASN A 819 54.67 -16.95 -10.83
N ILE A 820 54.92 -17.64 -9.72
CA ILE A 820 54.42 -17.31 -8.37
C ILE A 820 54.66 -15.84 -7.96
N LEU A 821 55.84 -15.29 -8.25
CA LEU A 821 56.22 -13.93 -7.82
C LEU A 821 55.37 -12.83 -8.48
N VAL A 822 55.10 -12.92 -9.79
CA VAL A 822 54.30 -11.95 -10.55
C VAL A 822 52.88 -11.85 -9.98
N ASN A 823 52.29 -13.01 -9.69
CA ASN A 823 50.94 -13.11 -9.17
C ASN A 823 50.82 -12.58 -7.73
N ILE A 824 51.81 -12.84 -6.87
CA ILE A 824 51.88 -12.27 -5.51
C ILE A 824 51.84 -10.74 -5.56
N VAL A 825 52.61 -10.13 -6.47
CA VAL A 825 52.66 -8.67 -6.60
C VAL A 825 51.32 -8.11 -7.07
N ILE A 826 50.67 -8.73 -8.07
CA ILE A 826 49.35 -8.30 -8.56
C ILE A 826 48.30 -8.35 -7.43
N VAL A 827 48.29 -9.44 -6.66
CA VAL A 827 47.36 -9.62 -5.53
C VAL A 827 47.63 -8.59 -4.43
N THR A 828 48.90 -8.30 -4.14
CA THR A 828 49.29 -7.24 -3.19
C THR A 828 48.83 -5.86 -3.66
N TYR A 829 48.92 -5.58 -4.96
CA TYR A 829 48.43 -4.34 -5.56
C TYR A 829 46.91 -4.19 -5.45
N ILE A 830 46.14 -5.25 -5.74
CA ILE A 830 44.68 -5.26 -5.56
C ILE A 830 44.31 -4.99 -4.10
N LEU A 831 45.00 -5.63 -3.15
CA LEU A 831 44.78 -5.41 -1.73
C LEU A 831 45.07 -3.96 -1.31
N MET A 832 46.13 -3.37 -1.85
CA MET A 832 46.45 -1.96 -1.63
C MET A 832 45.29 -1.06 -2.07
N ILE A 833 44.74 -1.26 -3.27
CA ILE A 833 43.56 -0.52 -3.75
C ILE A 833 42.38 -0.69 -2.79
N CYS A 834 42.10 -1.91 -2.33
CA CYS A 834 41.00 -2.20 -1.41
C CYS A 834 41.17 -1.48 -0.05
N ILE A 835 42.39 -1.47 0.51
CA ILE A 835 42.70 -0.78 1.78
C ILE A 835 42.49 0.72 1.62
N PHE A 836 43.05 1.34 0.59
CA PHE A 836 42.90 2.77 0.37
C PHE A 836 41.46 3.17 0.03
N TYR A 837 40.72 2.34 -0.70
CA TYR A 837 39.28 2.52 -0.89
C TYR A 837 38.53 2.48 0.45
N GLY A 838 38.86 1.53 1.33
CA GLY A 838 38.33 1.48 2.69
C GLY A 838 38.61 2.76 3.47
N LEU A 839 39.86 3.24 3.46
CA LEU A 839 40.27 4.50 4.08
C LEU A 839 39.53 5.72 3.49
N PHE A 840 39.26 5.72 2.18
CA PHE A 840 38.56 6.78 1.47
C PHE A 840 37.08 6.91 1.87
N ILE A 841 36.41 5.82 2.24
CA ILE A 841 34.99 5.81 2.63
C ILE A 841 34.78 6.26 4.09
N ILE A 842 35.82 6.16 4.92
CA ILE A 842 35.73 6.52 6.35
C ILE A 842 35.33 7.99 6.49
N LYS A 843 34.25 8.26 7.22
CA LYS A 843 33.72 9.62 7.44
C LYS A 843 34.39 10.39 8.60
N VAL A 844 35.50 9.88 9.13
CA VAL A 844 36.24 10.54 10.22
C VAL A 844 37.10 11.66 9.62
N ASN A 845 36.82 12.92 9.97
CA ASN A 845 37.45 14.11 9.38
C ASN A 845 39.00 14.03 9.33
N ILE A 846 39.63 13.56 10.41
CA ILE A 846 41.10 13.42 10.49
C ILE A 846 41.62 12.41 9.47
N ILE A 847 40.96 11.25 9.34
CA ILE A 847 41.37 10.20 8.40
C ILE A 847 41.19 10.70 6.96
N VAL A 848 40.07 11.35 6.65
CA VAL A 848 39.82 11.96 5.32
C VAL A 848 40.90 12.98 4.98
N PHE A 849 41.29 13.84 5.93
CA PHE A 849 42.36 14.81 5.75
C PHE A 849 43.70 14.13 5.45
N ILE A 850 44.08 13.14 6.25
CA ILE A 850 45.34 12.39 6.08
C ILE A 850 45.40 11.68 4.73
N VAL A 851 44.33 10.95 4.35
CA VAL A 851 44.26 10.22 3.07
C VAL A 851 44.39 11.18 1.89
N ARG A 852 43.72 12.33 1.94
CA ARG A 852 43.84 13.37 0.91
C ARG A 852 45.24 13.95 0.86
N LEU A 853 45.84 14.28 2.00
CA LEU A 853 47.20 14.81 2.08
C LEU A 853 48.20 13.87 1.40
N PHE A 854 48.16 12.57 1.74
CA PHE A 854 49.03 11.57 1.11
C PHE A 854 48.73 11.38 -0.38
N ALA A 855 47.47 11.40 -0.81
CA ALA A 855 47.12 11.33 -2.22
C ALA A 855 47.67 12.53 -3.02
N TYR A 856 47.56 13.74 -2.48
CA TYR A 856 48.10 14.95 -3.11
C TYR A 856 49.63 15.01 -3.08
N MET A 857 50.28 14.51 -2.03
CA MET A 857 51.74 14.32 -2.04
C MET A 857 52.15 13.28 -3.09
N GLY A 858 51.42 12.17 -3.20
CA GLY A 858 51.68 11.14 -4.19
C GLY A 858 51.56 11.66 -5.62
N ILE A 859 50.52 12.43 -5.95
CA ILE A 859 50.39 12.99 -7.31
C ILE A 859 51.47 14.03 -7.61
N PHE A 860 51.93 14.80 -6.61
CA PHE A 860 53.08 15.68 -6.76
C PHE A 860 54.35 14.90 -7.10
N MET A 861 54.60 13.77 -6.42
CA MET A 861 55.72 12.87 -6.74
C MET A 861 55.60 12.26 -8.15
N VAL A 862 54.38 11.95 -8.61
CA VAL A 862 54.15 11.49 -9.99
C VAL A 862 54.57 12.53 -11.00
N ILE A 863 54.13 13.79 -10.83
CA ILE A 863 54.43 14.89 -11.76
C ILE A 863 55.93 15.13 -11.85
N THR A 864 56.66 15.05 -10.72
CA THR A 864 58.10 15.32 -10.69
C THR A 864 58.96 14.14 -11.15
N THR A 865 58.53 12.89 -10.93
CA THR A 865 59.36 11.71 -11.24
C THR A 865 59.00 11.03 -12.56
N LYS A 866 57.71 10.75 -12.81
CA LYS A 866 57.22 9.99 -13.97
C LYS A 866 55.82 10.47 -14.38
N PRO A 867 55.68 11.65 -15.03
CA PRO A 867 54.39 12.22 -15.37
C PRO A 867 53.56 11.36 -16.33
N GLN A 868 54.20 10.43 -17.06
CA GLN A 868 53.56 9.51 -17.98
C GLN A 868 52.53 8.59 -17.30
N LEU A 869 52.66 8.36 -15.99
CA LEU A 869 51.73 7.52 -15.21
C LEU A 869 50.33 8.11 -15.12
N ILE A 870 50.13 9.40 -15.40
CA ILE A 870 48.80 10.02 -15.45
C ILE A 870 47.98 9.48 -16.63
N ASN A 871 48.64 9.10 -17.73
CA ASN A 871 47.96 8.49 -18.86
C ASN A 871 47.59 7.02 -18.52
N PRO A 872 46.30 6.66 -18.52
CA PRO A 872 45.86 5.31 -18.14
C PRO A 872 46.55 4.22 -18.96
N LEU A 873 46.72 4.44 -20.25
CA LEU A 873 47.14 3.41 -21.20
C LEU A 873 48.67 3.27 -21.34
N PHE A 874 49.45 4.17 -20.75
CA PHE A 874 50.90 4.22 -20.95
C PHE A 874 51.58 2.92 -20.51
N GLY A 875 51.18 2.37 -19.37
CA GLY A 875 51.72 1.11 -18.86
C GLY A 875 51.28 -0.15 -19.61
N ILE A 876 50.29 -0.07 -20.50
CA ILE A 876 49.87 -1.20 -21.34
C ILE A 876 50.71 -1.26 -22.62
N PHE A 877 50.92 -0.11 -23.27
CA PHE A 877 51.52 -0.03 -24.60
C PHE A 877 53.01 0.35 -24.60
N GLN A 878 53.53 0.96 -23.53
CA GLN A 878 54.91 1.45 -23.45
C GLN A 878 55.58 1.03 -22.13
N THR A 879 55.46 -0.27 -21.79
CA THR A 879 56.03 -0.88 -20.58
C THR A 879 57.52 -0.70 -20.45
N GLU A 880 58.25 -0.82 -21.56
CA GLU A 880 59.71 -0.73 -21.64
C GLU A 880 60.24 0.63 -21.16
N ASN A 881 59.44 1.70 -21.32
CA ASN A 881 59.81 3.06 -20.91
C ASN A 881 59.55 3.34 -19.42
N LEU A 882 58.84 2.46 -18.71
CA LEU A 882 58.50 2.63 -17.30
C LEU A 882 59.55 2.03 -16.36
N VAL A 883 60.42 1.14 -16.85
CA VAL A 883 61.44 0.45 -16.05
C VAL A 883 62.81 0.70 -16.64
N GLN A 884 63.79 0.96 -15.79
CA GLN A 884 65.17 0.99 -16.22
C GLN A 884 65.65 -0.44 -16.43
N SER A 885 66.03 -0.79 -17.67
CA SER A 885 66.45 -2.16 -18.01
C SER A 885 67.72 -2.54 -17.24
N LYS A 886 67.63 -3.61 -16.44
CA LYS A 886 68.76 -4.20 -15.75
C LYS A 886 69.71 -4.85 -16.74
N PHE A 887 69.17 -5.40 -17.84
CA PHE A 887 69.95 -5.94 -18.95
C PHE A 887 70.83 -4.86 -19.60
N GLU A 888 70.25 -3.71 -19.96
CA GLU A 888 71.02 -2.59 -20.54
C GLU A 888 72.06 -2.03 -19.56
N LYS A 889 71.73 -1.97 -18.27
CA LYS A 889 72.67 -1.51 -17.25
C LYS A 889 73.86 -2.45 -17.11
N GLN A 890 73.62 -3.75 -16.98
CA GLN A 890 74.69 -4.76 -16.90
C GLN A 890 75.53 -4.83 -18.19
N LEU A 891 74.87 -4.75 -19.36
CA LEU A 891 75.55 -4.71 -20.65
C LEU A 891 76.51 -3.51 -20.76
N ASN A 892 76.20 -2.41 -20.09
CA ASN A 892 77.05 -1.22 -20.05
C ASN A 892 78.20 -1.30 -19.04
N GLU A 893 78.08 -2.14 -18.01
CA GLU A 893 79.07 -2.32 -16.94
C GLU A 893 80.15 -3.36 -17.28
N PHE A 894 79.94 -4.22 -18.30
CA PHE A 894 80.92 -5.21 -18.72
C PHE A 894 82.22 -4.60 -19.29
N SER A 895 83.33 -5.30 -19.03
CA SER A 895 84.61 -4.95 -19.63
C SER A 895 84.62 -5.21 -21.15
N PRO A 896 85.44 -4.45 -21.91
CA PRO A 896 85.61 -4.62 -23.35
C PRO A 896 85.85 -6.07 -23.81
N GLN A 897 86.60 -6.85 -23.02
CA GLN A 897 86.94 -8.24 -23.33
C GLN A 897 85.74 -9.18 -23.18
N VAL A 898 84.92 -9.00 -22.15
CA VAL A 898 83.72 -9.82 -21.91
C VAL A 898 82.67 -9.54 -23.01
N LEU A 899 82.52 -8.28 -23.44
CA LEU A 899 81.62 -7.91 -24.54
C LEU A 899 82.03 -8.54 -25.88
N LEU A 900 83.33 -8.54 -26.20
CA LEU A 900 83.84 -9.17 -27.42
C LEU A 900 83.62 -10.69 -27.40
N GLU A 901 83.92 -11.36 -26.28
CA GLU A 901 83.73 -12.82 -26.16
C GLU A 901 82.24 -13.22 -26.23
N LEU A 902 81.35 -12.44 -25.61
CA LEU A 902 79.89 -12.65 -25.67
C LEU A 902 79.31 -12.41 -27.07
N ALA A 903 79.75 -11.34 -27.75
CA ALA A 903 79.33 -11.06 -29.12
C ALA A 903 79.79 -12.18 -30.07
N GLN A 904 81.04 -12.66 -29.93
CA GLN A 904 81.56 -13.79 -30.69
C GLN A 904 80.82 -15.10 -30.40
N PHE A 905 80.45 -15.36 -29.14
CA PHE A 905 79.65 -16.54 -28.76
C PHE A 905 78.27 -16.52 -29.42
N LEU A 906 77.57 -15.39 -29.34
CA LEU A 906 76.26 -15.20 -29.99
C LEU A 906 76.37 -15.23 -31.52
N GLN A 907 77.49 -14.77 -32.07
CA GLN A 907 77.76 -14.77 -33.52
C GLN A 907 78.08 -16.16 -34.08
N ASN A 908 78.88 -16.96 -33.37
CA ASN A 908 79.21 -18.34 -33.74
C ASN A 908 77.97 -19.26 -33.75
N SER A 909 76.94 -18.93 -32.96
CA SER A 909 75.63 -19.60 -33.04
C SER A 909 74.83 -19.27 -34.32
N SER A 910 75.28 -18.31 -35.13
CA SER A 910 74.54 -17.74 -36.26
C SER A 910 75.24 -17.75 -37.63
N ASN A 911 76.42 -18.38 -37.76
CA ASN A 911 77.14 -18.58 -39.03
C ASN A 911 77.39 -17.31 -39.90
N ILE A 912 77.74 -16.16 -39.31
CA ILE A 912 78.19 -14.97 -40.05
C ILE A 912 79.36 -14.30 -39.32
N ASN A 913 80.54 -14.19 -39.95
CA ASN A 913 81.74 -13.51 -39.40
C ASN A 913 81.76 -12.02 -39.74
N LEU A 914 81.58 -11.14 -38.76
CA LEU A 914 81.56 -9.68 -38.93
C LEU A 914 82.38 -8.90 -37.88
N LEU A 915 83.14 -9.55 -36.98
CA LEU A 915 83.87 -8.84 -35.91
C LEU A 915 85.40 -9.04 -35.98
N PRO A 916 86.24 -8.00 -35.72
CA PRO A 916 87.70 -8.10 -35.78
C PRO A 916 88.31 -9.00 -34.70
N GLN A 917 89.49 -9.60 -34.98
CA GLN A 917 90.19 -10.54 -34.09
C GLN A 917 91.20 -9.88 -33.11
N ASP A 918 91.32 -8.55 -33.10
CA ASP A 918 92.31 -7.84 -32.28
C ASP A 918 91.82 -7.53 -30.85
N LYS A 919 92.74 -7.63 -29.88
CA LYS A 919 92.45 -7.61 -28.43
C LYS A 919 92.14 -6.23 -27.83
N ASN A 920 92.19 -5.14 -28.61
CA ASN A 920 91.89 -3.78 -28.15
C ASN A 920 90.79 -3.15 -29.03
N ALA A 921 89.53 -3.29 -28.63
CA ALA A 921 88.38 -2.71 -29.32
C ALA A 921 88.31 -1.19 -29.13
N SER A 922 88.03 -0.46 -30.22
CA SER A 922 87.71 0.98 -30.20
C SER A 922 86.33 1.25 -29.58
N PHE A 923 86.06 2.50 -29.20
CA PHE A 923 84.77 2.90 -28.61
C PHE A 923 83.58 2.64 -29.55
N GLU A 924 83.77 2.78 -30.87
CA GLU A 924 82.75 2.48 -31.88
C GLU A 924 82.48 0.97 -31.99
N GLU A 925 83.52 0.14 -31.96
CA GLU A 925 83.39 -1.33 -31.98
C GLU A 925 82.73 -1.86 -30.70
N LEU A 926 83.02 -1.26 -29.54
CA LEU A 926 82.35 -1.61 -28.28
C LEU A 926 80.86 -1.30 -28.31
N ASN A 927 80.46 -0.17 -28.89
CA ASN A 927 79.05 0.16 -29.06
C ASN A 927 78.38 -0.76 -30.09
N ALA A 928 79.08 -1.18 -31.14
CA ALA A 928 78.59 -2.17 -32.09
C ALA A 928 78.39 -3.56 -31.43
N PHE A 929 79.29 -4.01 -30.56
CA PHE A 929 79.12 -5.24 -29.79
C PHE A 929 77.91 -5.17 -28.86
N LYS A 930 77.75 -4.05 -28.12
CA LYS A 930 76.57 -3.84 -27.26
C LYS A 930 75.28 -3.84 -28.07
N HIS A 931 75.25 -3.17 -29.22
CA HIS A 931 74.08 -3.16 -30.10
C HIS A 931 73.74 -4.56 -30.62
N PHE A 932 74.74 -5.33 -31.07
CA PHE A 932 74.56 -6.70 -31.55
C PHE A 932 74.06 -7.66 -30.45
N ILE A 933 74.61 -7.54 -29.23
CA ILE A 933 74.16 -8.34 -28.07
C ILE A 933 72.72 -7.96 -27.71
N LYS A 934 72.35 -6.67 -27.78
CA LYS A 934 70.99 -6.19 -27.56
C LYS A 934 70.01 -6.69 -28.63
N ASP A 935 70.39 -6.67 -29.90
CA ASP A 935 69.57 -7.22 -31.01
C ASP A 935 69.44 -8.75 -30.92
N SER A 936 70.43 -9.42 -30.34
CA SER A 936 70.44 -10.87 -30.12
C SER A 936 69.86 -11.31 -28.78
N LYS A 937 69.17 -10.41 -28.04
CA LYS A 937 68.59 -10.66 -26.70
C LYS A 937 67.72 -11.91 -26.63
N ASP A 938 66.96 -12.24 -27.68
CA ASP A 938 66.11 -13.45 -27.70
C ASP A 938 66.91 -14.76 -27.70
N LYS A 939 68.15 -14.75 -28.23
CA LYS A 939 69.03 -15.93 -28.21
C LYS A 939 69.68 -16.16 -26.84
N LEU A 940 69.71 -15.12 -26.01
CA LEU A 940 70.21 -15.20 -24.63
C LEU A 940 69.16 -15.80 -23.69
N LYS A 941 67.88 -15.88 -24.08
CA LYS A 941 66.82 -16.44 -23.21
C LYS A 941 67.07 -17.93 -22.92
N PRO A 942 66.83 -18.40 -21.68
CA PRO A 942 66.93 -19.83 -21.39
C PRO A 942 65.93 -20.60 -22.25
N LYS A 943 66.41 -21.54 -23.08
CA LYS A 943 65.54 -22.53 -23.74
C LYS A 943 64.99 -23.44 -22.64
N VAL A 944 63.67 -23.56 -22.59
CA VAL A 944 62.96 -24.38 -21.61
C VAL A 944 63.38 -25.85 -21.78
N GLU A 945 63.92 -26.42 -20.70
CA GLU A 945 64.12 -27.85 -20.42
C GLU A 945 64.77 -28.71 -21.52
N GLU A 946 66.09 -28.76 -21.55
CA GLU A 946 66.84 -30.02 -21.71
C GLU A 946 68.28 -29.81 -21.18
N ASP A 947 68.84 -30.86 -20.58
CA ASP A 947 70.19 -31.00 -20.04
C ASP A 947 70.55 -30.38 -18.67
N LYS A 948 70.06 -31.04 -17.63
CA LYS A 948 70.72 -31.09 -16.31
C LYS A 948 71.97 -32.02 -16.28
N ASN A 949 72.45 -32.55 -17.40
CA ASN A 949 73.44 -33.63 -17.40
C ASN A 949 74.84 -33.34 -17.94
N ASP A 950 75.18 -32.14 -18.41
CA ASP A 950 76.56 -31.83 -18.80
C ASP A 950 77.23 -30.83 -17.84
N LYS A 951 77.34 -31.23 -16.58
CA LYS A 951 78.39 -30.74 -15.67
C LYS A 951 79.60 -31.67 -15.72
N ALA A 952 80.20 -31.84 -16.89
CA ALA A 952 81.50 -32.50 -17.02
C ALA A 952 82.19 -32.18 -18.35
N LYS A 953 82.91 -31.05 -18.38
CA LYS A 953 84.14 -30.73 -19.17
C LYS A 953 84.04 -29.36 -19.82
N ASN A 954 84.76 -28.39 -19.26
CA ASN A 954 85.85 -27.71 -19.95
C ASN A 954 86.46 -26.65 -19.02
N ASP A 955 87.59 -27.01 -18.42
CA ASP A 955 88.52 -26.06 -17.82
C ASP A 955 89.13 -25.16 -18.92
N LYS A 956 89.28 -23.86 -18.58
CA LYS A 956 89.80 -22.72 -19.36
C LYS A 956 88.79 -21.95 -20.23
N LYS A 957 88.00 -21.10 -19.57
CA LYS A 957 87.74 -19.66 -19.88
C LYS A 957 86.55 -19.19 -19.02
N GLU A 958 86.84 -18.62 -17.85
CA GLU A 958 85.83 -18.34 -16.81
C GLU A 958 85.06 -17.00 -17.00
N GLY A 959 85.52 -16.09 -17.86
CA GLY A 959 84.95 -14.74 -17.99
C GLY A 959 83.60 -14.64 -18.71
N TYR A 960 83.44 -15.28 -19.87
CA TYR A 960 82.23 -15.13 -20.71
C TYR A 960 81.01 -15.92 -20.18
N ILE A 961 81.21 -17.07 -19.51
CA ILE A 961 80.12 -17.87 -18.93
C ILE A 961 79.45 -17.12 -17.76
N ALA A 962 80.25 -16.44 -16.94
CA ALA A 962 79.75 -15.58 -15.88
C ALA A 962 78.94 -14.40 -16.46
N GLY A 963 79.48 -13.70 -17.47
CA GLY A 963 78.76 -12.62 -18.15
C GLY A 963 77.48 -13.07 -18.86
N PHE A 964 77.46 -14.28 -19.42
CA PHE A 964 76.27 -14.87 -20.05
C PHE A 964 75.17 -15.17 -19.02
N ASN A 965 75.52 -15.80 -17.90
CA ASN A 965 74.57 -16.08 -16.81
C ASN A 965 74.04 -14.80 -16.16
N GLU A 966 74.89 -13.78 -15.96
CA GLU A 966 74.46 -12.47 -15.45
C GLU A 966 73.45 -11.79 -16.37
N LEU A 967 73.68 -11.82 -17.70
CA LEU A 967 72.73 -11.29 -18.68
C LEU A 967 71.42 -12.09 -18.70
N GLN A 968 71.46 -13.41 -18.53
CA GLN A 968 70.25 -14.24 -18.42
C GLN A 968 69.40 -13.88 -17.20
N GLU A 969 70.03 -13.70 -16.04
CA GLU A 969 69.34 -13.25 -14.82
C GLU A 969 68.74 -11.85 -14.99
N ALA A 970 69.42 -10.94 -15.70
CA ALA A 970 68.89 -9.61 -15.97
C ALA A 970 67.76 -9.60 -17.02
N ILE A 971 67.81 -10.46 -18.05
CA ILE A 971 66.69 -10.64 -18.99
C ILE A 971 65.47 -11.16 -18.25
N HIS A 972 65.64 -12.18 -17.40
CA HIS A 972 64.55 -12.73 -16.61
C HIS A 972 63.94 -11.70 -15.64
N TYR A 973 64.80 -10.89 -15.01
CA TYR A 973 64.36 -9.77 -14.17
C TYR A 973 63.53 -8.74 -14.95
N ASP A 974 64.02 -8.30 -16.12
CA ASP A 974 63.34 -7.31 -16.96
C ASP A 974 61.99 -7.86 -17.46
N GLU A 975 61.92 -9.13 -17.89
CA GLU A 975 60.67 -9.78 -18.32
C GLU A 975 59.65 -9.92 -17.17
N MET A 976 60.10 -10.25 -15.95
CA MET A 976 59.23 -10.28 -14.77
C MET A 976 58.67 -8.88 -14.45
N MET A 977 59.53 -7.86 -14.44
CA MET A 977 59.12 -6.47 -14.20
C MET A 977 58.13 -5.98 -15.25
N GLU A 978 58.38 -6.29 -16.52
CA GLU A 978 57.51 -5.90 -17.63
C GLU A 978 56.12 -6.55 -17.50
N ASN A 979 56.06 -7.86 -17.22
CA ASN A 979 54.81 -8.59 -17.04
C ASN A 979 54.00 -8.08 -15.84
N ILE A 980 54.66 -7.74 -14.72
CA ILE A 980 54.00 -7.17 -13.54
C ILE A 980 53.39 -5.80 -13.85
N ILE A 981 54.15 -4.92 -14.51
CA ILE A 981 53.68 -3.57 -14.84
C ILE A 981 52.56 -3.64 -15.86
N ARG A 982 52.70 -4.47 -16.91
CA ARG A 982 51.64 -4.67 -17.91
C ARG A 982 50.36 -5.16 -17.23
N SER A 983 50.45 -6.15 -16.36
CA SER A 983 49.27 -6.71 -15.67
C SER A 983 48.61 -5.71 -14.71
N THR A 984 49.38 -4.99 -13.90
CA THR A 984 48.84 -3.98 -12.97
C THR A 984 48.30 -2.75 -13.71
N SER A 985 48.89 -2.39 -14.86
CA SER A 985 48.44 -1.27 -15.69
C SER A 985 47.06 -1.50 -16.32
N VAL A 986 46.67 -2.75 -16.62
CA VAL A 986 45.32 -3.07 -17.12
C VAL A 986 44.27 -2.71 -16.09
N LEU A 987 44.46 -3.13 -14.84
CA LEU A 987 43.53 -2.81 -13.75
C LEU A 987 43.48 -1.30 -13.49
N TYR A 988 44.64 -0.64 -13.43
CA TYR A 988 44.75 0.81 -13.30
C TYR A 988 44.00 1.54 -14.43
N SER A 989 44.19 1.11 -15.68
CA SER A 989 43.55 1.68 -16.86
C SER A 989 42.03 1.61 -16.78
N ILE A 990 41.47 0.45 -16.42
CA ILE A 990 40.02 0.26 -16.30
C ILE A 990 39.45 1.22 -15.25
N ILE A 991 40.06 1.27 -14.06
CA ILE A 991 39.60 2.13 -12.97
C ILE A 991 39.68 3.61 -13.39
N LEU A 992 40.81 4.03 -13.96
CA LEU A 992 41.03 5.42 -14.34
C LEU A 992 40.13 5.84 -15.51
N LEU A 993 39.89 4.98 -16.50
CA LEU A 993 38.92 5.24 -17.58
C LEU A 993 37.50 5.40 -17.06
N LEU A 994 37.07 4.60 -16.09
CA LEU A 994 35.78 4.76 -15.41
C LEU A 994 35.71 6.08 -14.63
N CYS A 995 36.80 6.48 -13.98
CA CYS A 995 36.90 7.76 -13.28
C CYS A 995 36.84 8.93 -14.28
N LEU A 996 37.58 8.86 -15.39
CA LEU A 996 37.59 9.86 -16.46
C LEU A 996 36.23 9.95 -17.16
N TYR A 997 35.57 8.83 -17.42
CA TYR A 997 34.20 8.82 -17.93
C TYR A 997 33.24 9.51 -16.96
N SER A 998 33.38 9.22 -15.67
CA SER A 998 32.59 9.87 -14.63
C SER A 998 32.87 11.38 -14.56
N LEU A 999 34.14 11.79 -14.59
CA LEU A 999 34.58 13.18 -14.66
C LEU A 999 34.04 13.90 -15.89
N ALA A 1000 34.15 13.30 -17.07
CA ALA A 1000 33.65 13.86 -18.32
C ALA A 1000 32.12 14.03 -18.29
N LYS A 1001 31.41 13.04 -17.76
CA LYS A 1001 29.96 13.10 -17.59
C LYS A 1001 29.55 14.19 -16.60
N THR A 1002 30.26 14.36 -15.50
CA THR A 1002 30.00 15.43 -14.52
C THR A 1002 30.42 16.81 -15.06
N ALA A 1003 31.54 16.92 -15.76
CA ALA A 1003 32.06 18.17 -16.32
C ALA A 1003 31.19 18.70 -17.47
N ARG A 1004 30.73 17.83 -18.38
CA ARG A 1004 29.75 18.22 -19.42
C ARG A 1004 28.43 18.70 -18.81
N LYS A 1005 28.04 18.15 -17.67
CA LYS A 1005 26.81 18.50 -16.95
C LYS A 1005 26.92 19.80 -16.14
N ASN A 1006 28.13 20.15 -15.69
CA ASN A 1006 28.41 21.39 -14.95
C ASN A 1006 28.96 22.50 -15.87
N SER A 1007 28.97 22.28 -17.18
CA SER A 1007 29.37 23.29 -18.18
C SER A 1007 28.30 24.37 -18.28
N ILE A 1008 28.71 25.63 -18.09
CA ILE A 1008 27.87 26.82 -18.30
C ILE A 1008 27.59 27.02 -19.81
N VAL A 1009 28.40 26.42 -20.68
CA VAL A 1009 28.19 26.46 -22.13
C VAL A 1009 27.28 25.28 -22.51
N PRO A 1010 26.08 25.54 -23.06
CA PRO A 1010 25.17 24.48 -23.49
C PRO A 1010 25.77 23.74 -24.69
N SER A 1011 25.50 22.43 -24.77
CA SER A 1011 25.73 21.63 -25.97
C SER A 1011 24.74 21.98 -27.07
#